data_AF-A0A7V5MR20-F1
#
_entry.id   AF-A0A7V5MR20-F1
#
_cell.length_a   1.000
_cell.length_b   1.000
_cell.length_c   1.000
_cell.angle_alpha   90.00
_cell.angle_beta   90.00
_cell.angle_gamma   90.00
#
_symmetry.space_group_name_H-M   'P 1'
#
loop_
_entity.id
_entity.type
_entity.pdbx_description
1 polymer ?
#
loop_
_entity_poly.entity_id
_entity_poly.type
_entity_poly.pdbx_seq_one_letter_code
_entity_poly.pdbx_strand_id
1 'polypeptide(L)'
;MRLHRFWNAARPILLLLMIAPFTGCGGGSGGGSSAGAAGTTGVGLATLQGTVPGTLIEAFDEDGTRYATHSEDNGTPRHPFRLDLPAGKTYRLRMTTREGTPEAVSTWIGVPDDSGRVHVRFRIDRADTIDLGHVPLPLSRREVADRPHHAEDDAEFVLDDPLPVDTVEVDADRHLRHRRHRDGKDSGSADHQADEQISSGSGTGEDHMASRDDDESDMDEDEHDSDDSDGQDHEDETDTDGSDGDTLGGGGTGGGTSGGTAGALRIFGFNDLGMHCADLDYSVFSTLPPFNVVHAQVVEVGSPPRLLDDSTISVRYRAAEDASGSINTTSRNGPVWKTNFWDVNPATGKRYVDDLFGLNPQPDEGLLGQKMPGFAQPFVANDPMDFNVFDPQHDWFAAPGIPLVPVDDAGRVNAYPLMEVQAVDPSTGMVKASSRVVTPVSAESDCQNCHALGEIAADPQRYPDIDFVFPDDINDPNSVLQAAKINILRLHDFKEGTHLDQQRPVLCASCHYSAALDLAGTGPNAKQQGLPTMSEAMHRYHGEQTDPATGLPVFPKNASMEETCYQCHPGNQTQCLRGAMGGAGIQCQDCHGDMLAVGGKYPLKTGGSLDGTNDGKSRRPWIDLPRCQSCHTGDALDHQGNGLRLRVAYDPNDPSASPRLASNKRFAEEAGTLYRDSHGHGGLACEACHGSTHAIWPNANPDANDNVAAIEHQGHAGTLVECTICHTPGSLGLTLDGPHGM
;
A
#
# COMPACT_ATOMS: atom_id res chain seq x y z
N MET A 1 7.89 36.54 27.86
CA MET A 1 9.10 37.38 28.06
C MET A 1 10.00 37.20 26.84
N ARG A 2 10.59 38.30 26.37
CA ARG A 2 11.28 38.48 25.07
C ARG A 2 12.47 37.54 24.86
N LEU A 3 12.73 37.17 23.60
CA LEU A 3 14.06 37.30 22.99
C LEU A 3 13.95 37.35 21.46
N HIS A 4 14.66 38.33 20.90
CA HIS A 4 14.63 38.79 19.52
C HIS A 4 16.09 38.94 19.07
N ARG A 5 16.34 38.62 17.78
CA ARG A 5 17.41 39.12 16.89
C ARG A 5 18.82 38.57 17.09
N PHE A 6 19.43 38.10 16.00
CA PHE A 6 20.55 38.76 15.31
C PHE A 6 20.78 38.14 13.93
N TRP A 7 20.46 38.86 12.84
CA TRP A 7 20.97 38.61 11.48
C TRP A 7 21.22 39.97 10.78
N ASN A 8 22.44 40.15 10.27
CA ASN A 8 22.92 41.14 9.29
C ASN A 8 24.46 41.05 9.35
N ALA A 9 25.27 41.09 8.30
CA ALA A 9 25.08 41.35 6.88
C ALA A 9 26.38 40.92 6.17
N ALA A 10 26.33 40.66 4.85
CA ALA A 10 27.25 41.20 3.83
C ALA A 10 27.25 40.32 2.56
N ARG A 11 26.78 40.91 1.46
CA ARG A 11 27.24 40.62 0.08
C ARG A 11 28.26 41.68 -0.30
N PRO A 12 29.14 41.44 -1.29
CA PRO A 12 28.90 42.09 -2.59
C PRO A 12 29.39 41.34 -3.86
N ILE A 13 28.71 41.61 -4.99
CA ILE A 13 29.23 41.98 -6.35
C ILE A 13 30.05 40.91 -7.12
N LEU A 14 30.03 40.69 -8.44
CA LEU A 14 29.27 41.06 -9.66
C LEU A 14 30.12 40.47 -10.83
N LEU A 15 29.50 40.20 -11.99
CA LEU A 15 30.05 40.43 -13.35
C LEU A 15 30.50 39.22 -14.25
N LEU A 16 29.70 39.03 -15.32
CA LEU A 16 30.03 38.87 -16.76
C LEU A 16 30.63 37.58 -17.41
N LEU A 17 29.82 37.04 -18.34
CA LEU A 17 30.03 36.83 -19.81
C LEU A 17 30.83 35.63 -20.41
N MET A 18 30.22 35.08 -21.48
CA MET A 18 30.71 34.38 -22.71
C MET A 18 30.11 32.97 -22.88
N ILE A 19 29.21 32.66 -23.85
CA ILE A 19 29.34 32.51 -25.34
C ILE A 19 30.51 31.56 -25.67
N ALA A 20 30.36 30.34 -26.22
CA ALA A 20 29.83 29.97 -27.55
C ALA A 20 29.71 28.41 -27.71
N PRO A 21 29.18 27.90 -28.84
CA PRO A 21 28.60 26.56 -29.01
C PRO A 21 29.50 25.54 -29.75
N PHE A 22 29.12 24.26 -29.75
CA PHE A 22 29.48 23.32 -30.82
C PHE A 22 28.33 22.38 -31.19
N THR A 23 27.92 22.47 -32.44
CA THR A 23 27.19 21.48 -33.25
C THR A 23 28.10 20.30 -33.60
N GLY A 24 27.54 19.10 -33.68
CA GLY A 24 28.22 17.92 -34.24
C GLY A 24 27.25 16.76 -34.51
N CYS A 25 26.78 16.69 -35.75
CA CYS A 25 25.99 15.61 -36.35
C CYS A 25 26.86 14.37 -36.63
N GLY A 26 26.28 13.16 -36.60
CA GLY A 26 26.91 11.95 -37.15
C GLY A 26 26.19 10.66 -36.78
N GLY A 27 25.32 10.16 -37.68
CA GLY A 27 24.62 8.89 -37.54
C GLY A 27 25.48 7.65 -37.87
N GLY A 28 24.89 6.46 -37.69
CA GLY A 28 25.48 5.20 -38.13
C GLY A 28 24.76 3.97 -37.60
N SER A 29 24.13 3.27 -38.53
CA SER A 29 23.33 2.04 -38.43
C SER A 29 24.07 0.76 -37.96
N GLY A 30 23.30 -0.14 -37.32
CA GLY A 30 23.24 -1.55 -37.71
C GLY A 30 24.11 -2.55 -36.95
N GLY A 31 23.47 -3.62 -36.45
CA GLY A 31 24.16 -4.85 -36.07
C GLY A 31 23.49 -5.61 -34.94
N GLY A 32 22.53 -6.48 -35.28
CA GLY A 32 22.04 -7.50 -34.35
C GLY A 32 23.14 -8.51 -34.02
N SER A 33 23.12 -9.03 -32.79
CA SER A 33 23.71 -10.32 -32.44
C SER A 33 23.06 -10.85 -31.18
N SER A 34 22.60 -12.09 -31.32
CA SER A 34 22.01 -12.97 -30.33
C SER A 34 23.00 -13.41 -29.25
N ALA A 35 22.58 -13.34 -27.99
CA ALA A 35 23.06 -14.14 -26.86
C ALA A 35 21.87 -14.18 -25.88
N GLY A 36 21.21 -15.31 -25.64
CA GLY A 36 21.73 -16.47 -24.93
C GLY A 36 20.79 -16.68 -23.75
N ALA A 37 19.66 -17.35 -24.01
CA ALA A 37 18.62 -17.61 -23.02
C ALA A 37 19.15 -18.57 -21.93
N ALA A 38 19.24 -18.07 -20.70
CA ALA A 38 19.25 -18.89 -19.49
C ALA A 38 17.79 -19.04 -19.03
N GLY A 39 17.34 -20.29 -18.93
CA GLY A 39 15.94 -20.65 -18.80
C GLY A 39 15.30 -20.24 -17.47
N THR A 40 14.29 -19.39 -17.56
CA THR A 40 13.18 -19.30 -16.63
C THR A 40 12.10 -20.29 -17.07
N THR A 41 11.42 -20.92 -16.11
CA THR A 41 10.29 -21.84 -16.33
C THR A 41 9.22 -21.17 -17.18
N GLY A 42 9.10 -21.58 -18.44
CA GLY A 42 8.28 -20.94 -19.44
C GLY A 42 6.79 -21.02 -19.14
N VAL A 43 6.16 -19.86 -18.98
CA VAL A 43 4.73 -19.70 -19.27
C VAL A 43 4.63 -19.77 -20.80
N GLY A 44 4.03 -20.84 -21.34
CA GLY A 44 4.05 -21.06 -22.79
C GLY A 44 3.29 -19.97 -23.57
N LEU A 45 3.54 -19.87 -24.88
CA LEU A 45 2.82 -18.93 -25.75
C LEU A 45 1.47 -19.52 -26.17
N ALA A 46 0.41 -18.76 -25.98
CA ALA A 46 -0.87 -19.00 -26.61
C ALA A 46 -0.88 -18.38 -28.02
N THR A 47 -1.56 -19.02 -28.96
CA THR A 47 -1.71 -18.50 -30.32
C THR A 47 -3.13 -18.04 -30.53
N LEU A 48 -3.33 -16.74 -30.74
CA LEU A 48 -4.59 -16.18 -31.20
C LEU A 48 -4.61 -16.17 -32.73
N GLN A 49 -5.65 -16.73 -33.34
CA GLN A 49 -5.80 -16.77 -34.79
C GLN A 49 -7.24 -16.47 -35.22
N GLY A 50 -7.43 -16.17 -36.49
CA GLY A 50 -8.75 -15.96 -37.08
C GLY A 50 -8.63 -15.32 -38.46
N THR A 51 -9.73 -14.74 -38.93
CA THR A 51 -9.77 -13.97 -40.18
C THR A 51 -10.44 -12.62 -39.97
N VAL A 52 -9.89 -11.56 -40.56
CA VAL A 52 -10.43 -10.20 -40.53
C VAL A 52 -10.51 -9.63 -41.94
N PRO A 53 -11.38 -8.66 -42.20
CA PRO A 53 -11.30 -7.86 -43.42
C PRO A 53 -10.31 -6.67 -43.28
N GLY A 54 -9.70 -6.51 -42.09
CA GLY A 54 -8.76 -5.45 -41.72
C GLY A 54 -7.29 -5.74 -42.04
N THR A 55 -6.39 -4.95 -41.47
CA THR A 55 -4.94 -5.02 -41.72
C THR A 55 -4.11 -5.24 -40.46
N LEU A 56 -4.43 -4.56 -39.36
CA LEU A 56 -3.65 -4.60 -38.10
C LEU A 56 -4.46 -5.24 -36.97
N ILE A 57 -3.80 -6.11 -36.21
CA ILE A 57 -4.34 -6.76 -35.01
C ILE A 57 -3.39 -6.48 -33.85
N GLU A 58 -3.90 -5.91 -32.77
CA GLU A 58 -3.14 -5.54 -31.58
C GLU A 58 -3.75 -6.15 -30.33
N ALA A 59 -2.89 -6.61 -29.42
CA ALA A 59 -3.23 -6.96 -28.06
C ALA A 59 -2.41 -6.12 -27.09
N PHE A 60 -3.04 -5.64 -26.03
CA PHE A 60 -2.40 -4.88 -24.96
C PHE A 60 -2.58 -5.65 -23.66
N ASP A 61 -1.48 -5.98 -22.98
CA ASP A 61 -1.57 -6.57 -21.64
C ASP A 61 -1.79 -5.51 -20.55
N GLU A 62 -1.95 -5.96 -19.31
CA GLU A 62 -2.20 -5.09 -18.14
C GLU A 62 -1.01 -4.17 -17.82
N ASP A 63 0.20 -4.56 -18.22
CA ASP A 63 1.42 -3.77 -18.10
C ASP A 63 1.54 -2.70 -19.21
N GLY A 64 0.57 -2.64 -20.13
CA GLY A 64 0.59 -1.77 -21.30
C GLY A 64 1.47 -2.27 -22.44
N THR A 65 2.01 -3.48 -22.35
CA THR A 65 2.85 -4.08 -23.40
C THR A 65 2.01 -4.38 -24.63
N ARG A 66 2.44 -3.85 -25.77
CA ARG A 66 1.77 -4.02 -27.06
C ARG A 66 2.33 -5.21 -27.82
N TYR A 67 1.45 -6.13 -28.21
CA TYR A 67 1.69 -7.23 -29.15
C TYR A 67 0.91 -6.94 -30.42
N ALA A 68 1.55 -7.07 -31.59
CA ALA A 68 0.89 -6.74 -32.85
C ALA A 68 1.27 -7.70 -33.98
N THR A 69 0.33 -7.93 -34.88
CA THR A 69 0.52 -8.69 -36.12
C THR A 69 -0.30 -8.04 -37.24
N HIS A 70 0.00 -8.39 -38.48
CA HIS A 70 -0.81 -8.01 -39.62
C HIS A 70 -1.49 -9.24 -40.22
N SER A 71 -2.71 -9.07 -40.72
CA SER A 71 -3.37 -10.13 -41.47
C SER A 71 -2.79 -10.26 -42.88
N GLU A 72 -2.79 -11.47 -43.45
CA GLU A 72 -2.32 -11.75 -44.80
C GLU A 72 -3.46 -11.54 -45.82
N ASP A 73 -3.35 -10.52 -46.68
CA ASP A 73 -4.30 -10.32 -47.78
C ASP A 73 -4.17 -11.48 -48.80
N ASN A 74 -5.22 -12.29 -48.87
CA ASN A 74 -5.33 -13.45 -49.75
C ASN A 74 -6.27 -13.20 -50.95
N GLY A 75 -6.62 -11.94 -51.22
CA GLY A 75 -7.56 -11.54 -52.27
C GLY A 75 -9.02 -11.81 -51.93
N THR A 76 -9.35 -12.11 -50.67
CA THR A 76 -10.72 -12.32 -50.17
C THR A 76 -11.01 -11.41 -48.98
N PRO A 77 -12.27 -11.12 -48.62
CA PRO A 77 -12.58 -10.34 -47.40
C PRO A 77 -12.23 -11.03 -46.05
N ARG A 78 -11.50 -12.15 -46.07
CA ARG A 78 -11.15 -12.97 -44.91
C ARG A 78 -9.64 -13.20 -44.88
N HIS A 79 -8.91 -12.16 -44.49
CA HIS A 79 -7.45 -12.19 -44.35
C HIS A 79 -7.09 -12.97 -43.07
N PRO A 80 -6.39 -14.11 -43.15
CA PRO A 80 -5.96 -14.83 -41.96
C PRO A 80 -4.92 -14.02 -41.17
N PHE A 81 -4.96 -14.13 -39.85
CA PHE A 81 -3.92 -13.58 -38.98
C PHE A 81 -3.53 -14.59 -37.90
N ARG A 82 -2.32 -14.40 -37.36
CA ARG A 82 -1.79 -15.14 -36.21
C ARG A 82 -1.03 -14.19 -35.30
N LEU A 83 -1.39 -14.18 -34.02
CA LEU A 83 -0.75 -13.40 -32.96
C LEU A 83 -0.40 -14.32 -31.80
N ASP A 84 0.89 -14.46 -31.50
CA ASP A 84 1.34 -15.24 -30.35
C ASP A 84 1.43 -14.33 -29.12
N LEU A 85 0.79 -14.74 -28.02
CA LEU A 85 0.66 -14.00 -26.77
C LEU A 85 1.15 -14.86 -25.59
N PRO A 86 1.86 -14.29 -24.61
CA PRO A 86 2.15 -15.00 -23.37
C PRO A 86 0.88 -15.52 -22.67
N ALA A 87 0.86 -16.79 -22.29
CA ALA A 87 -0.17 -17.27 -21.38
C ALA A 87 0.06 -16.71 -19.96
N GLY A 88 -0.94 -16.80 -19.09
CA GLY A 88 -0.96 -16.28 -17.73
C GLY A 88 -1.25 -14.79 -17.60
N LYS A 89 -1.66 -14.10 -18.68
CA LYS A 89 -1.91 -12.65 -18.72
C LYS A 89 -3.32 -12.29 -19.20
N THR A 90 -3.78 -11.10 -18.84
CA THR A 90 -5.03 -10.50 -19.33
C THR A 90 -4.73 -9.55 -20.48
N TYR A 91 -5.56 -9.57 -21.51
CA TYR A 91 -5.39 -8.78 -22.73
C TYR A 91 -6.65 -7.99 -23.09
N ARG A 92 -6.45 -6.85 -23.75
CA ARG A 92 -7.45 -6.14 -24.56
C ARG A 92 -7.06 -6.23 -26.03
N LEU A 93 -8.03 -6.47 -26.91
CA LEU A 93 -7.80 -6.56 -28.36
C LEU A 93 -8.33 -5.34 -29.09
N ARG A 94 -7.52 -4.80 -29.98
CA ARG A 94 -7.90 -3.77 -30.95
C ARG A 94 -7.57 -4.26 -32.35
N MET A 95 -8.50 -4.07 -33.28
CA MET A 95 -8.28 -4.41 -34.68
C MET A 95 -8.61 -3.21 -35.57
N THR A 96 -7.76 -2.95 -36.55
CA THR A 96 -7.87 -1.78 -37.43
C THR A 96 -8.04 -2.20 -38.87
N THR A 97 -9.05 -1.61 -39.54
CA THR A 97 -9.24 -1.73 -40.99
C THR A 97 -8.63 -0.51 -41.69
N ARG A 98 -8.09 -0.73 -42.90
CA ARG A 98 -7.46 0.32 -43.75
C ARG A 98 -6.44 1.20 -42.99
N GLU A 99 -5.64 0.56 -42.14
CA GLU A 99 -4.56 1.22 -41.40
C GLU A 99 -3.69 2.08 -42.33
N GLY A 100 -3.29 3.26 -41.85
CA GLY A 100 -2.47 4.19 -42.62
C GLY A 100 -3.21 4.98 -43.70
N THR A 101 -4.54 4.92 -43.73
CA THR A 101 -5.38 5.72 -44.64
C THR A 101 -6.36 6.62 -43.87
N PRO A 102 -6.87 7.71 -44.47
CA PRO A 102 -7.91 8.54 -43.86
C PRO A 102 -9.25 7.82 -43.60
N GLU A 103 -9.40 6.59 -44.09
CA GLU A 103 -10.58 5.74 -43.87
C GLU A 103 -10.32 4.66 -42.80
N ALA A 104 -9.21 4.77 -42.06
CA ALA A 104 -8.89 3.83 -41.00
C ALA A 104 -9.97 3.84 -39.90
N VAL A 105 -10.39 2.64 -39.48
CA VAL A 105 -11.33 2.43 -38.37
C VAL A 105 -10.73 1.41 -37.41
N SER A 106 -10.53 1.82 -36.16
CA SER A 106 -10.01 0.99 -35.09
C SER A 106 -11.16 0.55 -34.17
N THR A 107 -11.25 -0.74 -33.93
CA THR A 107 -12.38 -1.35 -33.21
C THR A 107 -11.85 -2.18 -32.04
N TRP A 108 -12.31 -1.88 -30.83
CA TRP A 108 -12.10 -2.75 -29.68
C TRP A 108 -12.92 -4.03 -29.83
N ILE A 109 -12.31 -5.18 -29.53
CA ILE A 109 -12.97 -6.48 -29.66
C ILE A 109 -13.45 -6.93 -28.29
N GLY A 110 -14.76 -7.14 -28.17
CA GLY A 110 -15.39 -7.70 -26.99
C GLY A 110 -15.61 -9.19 -27.15
N VAL A 111 -15.39 -9.97 -26.10
CA VAL A 111 -15.67 -11.40 -26.06
C VAL A 111 -16.85 -11.65 -25.14
N PRO A 112 -17.95 -12.24 -25.61
CA PRO A 112 -19.11 -12.54 -24.78
C PRO A 112 -18.81 -13.70 -23.81
N ASP A 113 -19.28 -13.59 -22.57
CA ASP A 113 -19.32 -14.70 -21.63
C ASP A 113 -20.52 -15.64 -21.89
N ASP A 114 -20.58 -16.74 -21.14
CA ASP A 114 -21.67 -17.73 -21.21
C ASP A 114 -23.07 -17.14 -20.91
N SER A 115 -23.14 -15.94 -20.31
CA SER A 115 -24.38 -15.20 -20.05
C SER A 115 -24.73 -14.18 -21.15
N GLY A 116 -23.87 -14.03 -22.16
CA GLY A 116 -24.03 -13.08 -23.26
C GLY A 116 -23.53 -11.66 -22.94
N ARG A 117 -22.86 -11.44 -21.81
CA ARG A 117 -22.27 -10.15 -21.45
C ARG A 117 -20.90 -10.00 -22.12
N VAL A 118 -20.67 -8.87 -22.77
CA VAL A 118 -19.47 -8.60 -23.59
C VAL A 118 -18.33 -8.06 -22.73
N HIS A 119 -17.16 -8.70 -22.80
CA HIS A 119 -15.95 -8.33 -22.05
C HIS A 119 -14.84 -7.88 -22.98
N VAL A 120 -14.33 -6.67 -22.76
CA VAL A 120 -13.17 -6.13 -23.51
C VAL A 120 -11.82 -6.58 -22.95
N ARG A 121 -11.81 -7.10 -21.72
CA ARG A 121 -10.64 -7.68 -21.05
C ARG A 121 -10.88 -9.16 -20.83
N PHE A 122 -9.92 -9.98 -21.23
CA PHE A 122 -10.00 -11.43 -21.06
C PHE A 122 -8.64 -12.00 -20.72
N ARG A 123 -8.63 -13.09 -19.95
CA ARG A 123 -7.40 -13.75 -19.53
C ARG A 123 -7.10 -14.99 -20.37
N ILE A 124 -5.84 -15.19 -20.73
CA ILE A 124 -5.36 -16.40 -21.40
C ILE A 124 -4.51 -17.17 -20.41
N ASP A 125 -4.98 -18.26 -19.83
CA ASP A 125 -4.21 -18.98 -18.78
C ASP A 125 -3.22 -20.01 -19.29
N ARG A 126 -3.44 -20.55 -20.50
CA ARG A 126 -2.69 -21.69 -21.01
C ARG A 126 -2.17 -21.41 -22.41
N ALA A 127 -1.06 -22.07 -22.73
CA ALA A 127 -0.43 -22.06 -24.03
C ALA A 127 -1.21 -22.95 -25.02
N ASP A 128 -2.38 -22.46 -25.44
CA ASP A 128 -3.29 -23.11 -26.38
C ASP A 128 -3.55 -22.23 -27.61
N THR A 129 -4.17 -22.80 -28.65
CA THR A 129 -4.64 -22.03 -29.81
C THR A 129 -6.09 -21.58 -29.57
N ILE A 130 -6.33 -20.27 -29.68
CA ILE A 130 -7.63 -19.63 -29.58
C ILE A 130 -8.00 -19.11 -30.98
N ASP A 131 -9.12 -19.58 -31.52
CA ASP A 131 -9.61 -19.19 -32.84
C ASP A 131 -10.81 -18.26 -32.72
N LEU A 132 -10.64 -17.00 -33.15
CA LEU A 132 -11.68 -15.97 -33.17
C LEU A 132 -12.63 -16.10 -34.37
N GLY A 133 -12.46 -17.13 -35.21
CA GLY A 133 -13.26 -17.32 -36.40
C GLY A 133 -13.12 -16.14 -37.36
N HIS A 134 -14.24 -15.61 -37.85
CA HIS A 134 -14.23 -14.39 -38.66
C HIS A 134 -14.78 -13.22 -37.87
N VAL A 135 -13.97 -12.17 -37.72
CA VAL A 135 -14.36 -10.94 -37.01
C VAL A 135 -14.80 -9.91 -38.06
N PRO A 136 -16.10 -9.55 -38.12
CA PRO A 136 -16.66 -8.70 -39.17
C PRO A 136 -16.45 -7.21 -38.85
N LEU A 137 -15.22 -6.74 -39.04
CA LEU A 137 -14.86 -5.34 -38.77
C LEU A 137 -15.49 -4.37 -39.80
N PRO A 138 -15.87 -3.15 -39.38
CA PRO A 138 -16.32 -2.10 -40.29
C PRO A 138 -15.22 -1.71 -41.28
N LEU A 139 -15.58 -1.49 -42.54
CA LEU A 139 -14.65 -1.27 -43.64
C LEU A 139 -14.49 0.20 -44.06
N SER A 140 -15.28 1.09 -43.47
CA SER A 140 -15.19 2.54 -43.70
C SER A 140 -15.78 3.32 -42.54
N ARG A 141 -15.35 4.57 -42.38
CA ARG A 141 -15.92 5.48 -41.36
C ARG A 141 -17.41 5.71 -41.58
N ARG A 142 -17.89 5.66 -42.82
CA ARG A 142 -19.31 5.84 -43.18
C ARG A 142 -20.22 4.75 -42.60
N GLU A 143 -19.73 3.51 -42.45
CA GLU A 143 -20.52 2.40 -41.90
C GLU A 143 -20.79 2.55 -40.40
N VAL A 144 -20.05 3.42 -39.72
CA VAL A 144 -20.07 3.58 -38.27
C VAL A 144 -20.12 5.05 -37.83
N ALA A 145 -20.47 5.95 -38.75
CA ALA A 145 -20.47 7.40 -38.52
C ALA A 145 -21.51 7.86 -37.47
N ASP A 146 -22.52 7.03 -37.22
CA ASP A 146 -23.60 7.23 -36.25
C ASP A 146 -23.35 6.54 -34.90
N ARG A 147 -22.27 5.75 -34.78
CA ARG A 147 -21.88 5.11 -33.53
C ARG A 147 -21.01 6.06 -32.68
N PRO A 148 -21.03 5.94 -31.34
CA PRO A 148 -20.08 6.65 -30.48
C PRO A 148 -18.64 6.33 -30.87
N HIS A 149 -17.82 7.36 -31.06
CA HIS A 149 -16.42 7.25 -31.42
C HIS A 149 -15.62 8.46 -30.92
N HIS A 150 -14.41 8.21 -30.45
CA HIS A 150 -13.41 9.23 -30.18
C HIS A 150 -12.44 9.36 -31.37
N ALA A 151 -12.16 10.61 -31.76
CA ALA A 151 -11.14 10.96 -32.73
C ALA A 151 -9.92 11.49 -31.97
N GLU A 152 -8.96 10.61 -31.69
CA GLU A 152 -7.65 11.03 -31.20
C GLU A 152 -6.81 11.42 -32.42
N ASP A 153 -6.84 12.72 -32.73
CA ASP A 153 -6.29 13.33 -33.93
C ASP A 153 -6.92 12.85 -35.27
N ASP A 154 -6.87 13.69 -36.31
CA ASP A 154 -7.57 13.50 -37.60
C ASP A 154 -7.24 12.17 -38.36
N ALA A 155 -6.37 11.32 -37.82
CA ALA A 155 -5.87 10.10 -38.43
C ALA A 155 -6.60 8.80 -38.03
N GLU A 156 -7.12 8.65 -36.80
CA GLU A 156 -7.63 7.35 -36.31
C GLU A 156 -9.08 7.45 -35.78
N PHE A 157 -10.01 6.72 -36.42
CA PHE A 157 -11.42 6.69 -36.03
C PHE A 157 -11.65 5.47 -35.13
N VAL A 158 -11.72 5.67 -33.80
CA VAL A 158 -11.80 4.58 -32.82
C VAL A 158 -13.24 4.46 -32.31
N LEU A 159 -13.82 3.26 -32.37
CA LEU A 159 -15.15 3.01 -31.82
C LEU A 159 -15.11 2.84 -30.30
N ASP A 160 -16.01 3.53 -29.60
CA ASP A 160 -16.09 3.48 -28.13
C ASP A 160 -16.75 2.17 -27.67
N ASP A 161 -17.74 1.70 -28.44
CA ASP A 161 -18.43 0.45 -28.18
C ASP A 161 -17.67 -0.74 -28.78
N PRO A 162 -17.29 -1.75 -27.96
CA PRO A 162 -16.58 -2.92 -28.46
C PRO A 162 -17.46 -3.78 -29.36
N LEU A 163 -16.86 -4.38 -30.39
CA LEU A 163 -17.50 -5.32 -31.29
C LEU A 163 -17.46 -6.73 -30.69
N PRO A 164 -18.60 -7.37 -30.37
CA PRO A 164 -18.63 -8.73 -29.86
C PRO A 164 -18.20 -9.76 -30.91
N VAL A 165 -17.47 -10.81 -30.50
CA VAL A 165 -17.13 -11.97 -31.35
C VAL A 165 -17.92 -13.22 -30.98
N ASP A 166 -18.42 -13.96 -31.97
CA ASP A 166 -19.39 -15.06 -31.76
C ASP A 166 -18.77 -16.45 -31.47
N THR A 167 -17.45 -16.62 -31.61
CA THR A 167 -16.82 -17.96 -31.66
C THR A 167 -15.99 -18.35 -30.44
N VAL A 168 -15.95 -17.50 -29.42
CA VAL A 168 -15.14 -17.73 -28.20
C VAL A 168 -16.03 -17.70 -26.97
N GLU A 169 -15.85 -18.68 -26.09
CA GLU A 169 -16.53 -18.75 -24.80
C GLU A 169 -15.57 -18.28 -23.70
N VAL A 170 -16.10 -17.47 -22.78
CA VAL A 170 -15.41 -17.04 -21.56
C VAL A 170 -16.04 -17.79 -20.39
N ASP A 171 -15.23 -18.53 -19.63
CA ASP A 171 -15.74 -19.21 -18.43
C ASP A 171 -16.10 -18.21 -17.32
N ALA A 172 -16.76 -18.68 -16.26
CA ALA A 172 -17.22 -17.84 -15.15
C ALA A 172 -16.11 -16.99 -14.50
N ASP A 173 -14.85 -17.37 -14.70
CA ASP A 173 -13.65 -16.74 -14.12
C ASP A 173 -12.90 -15.84 -15.14
N ARG A 174 -13.55 -15.45 -16.25
CA ARG A 174 -13.05 -14.52 -17.29
C ARG A 174 -11.88 -15.04 -18.14
N HIS A 175 -11.76 -16.36 -18.28
CA HIS A 175 -10.71 -16.98 -19.08
C HIS A 175 -11.18 -17.38 -20.48
N LEU A 176 -10.35 -17.17 -21.51
CA LEU A 176 -10.67 -17.60 -22.87
C LEU A 176 -10.42 -19.09 -23.09
N ARG A 177 -11.38 -19.77 -23.74
CA ARG A 177 -11.19 -21.13 -24.26
C ARG A 177 -11.77 -21.27 -25.67
N HIS A 178 -11.15 -22.15 -26.48
CA HIS A 178 -11.65 -22.48 -27.81
C HIS A 178 -12.92 -23.35 -27.73
N ARG A 179 -13.96 -22.97 -28.48
CA ARG A 179 -15.21 -23.72 -28.60
C ARG A 179 -14.98 -25.05 -29.34
N ARG A 180 -15.13 -26.20 -28.67
CA ARG A 180 -14.99 -27.50 -29.37
C ARG A 180 -16.20 -27.71 -30.29
N HIS A 181 -15.97 -27.79 -31.59
CA HIS A 181 -17.00 -28.24 -32.54
C HIS A 181 -17.49 -29.64 -32.13
N ARG A 182 -18.75 -29.72 -31.71
CA ARG A 182 -19.45 -30.98 -31.44
C ARG A 182 -20.08 -31.44 -32.76
N ASP A 183 -19.37 -32.25 -33.51
CA ASP A 183 -19.92 -32.93 -34.68
C ASP A 183 -21.05 -33.88 -34.26
N GLY A 184 -22.18 -33.79 -34.96
CA GLY A 184 -23.45 -34.36 -34.54
C GLY A 184 -23.73 -35.84 -34.86
N LYS A 185 -24.83 -36.31 -34.25
CA LYS A 185 -25.80 -37.41 -34.54
C LYS A 185 -26.42 -37.77 -33.17
N ASP A 186 -27.72 -37.95 -32.95
CA ASP A 186 -28.78 -38.52 -33.77
C ASP A 186 -30.17 -38.08 -33.24
N SER A 187 -31.18 -38.41 -34.03
CA SER A 187 -32.60 -38.08 -34.06
C SER A 187 -33.52 -38.67 -32.97
N GLY A 188 -34.67 -37.99 -32.74
CA GLY A 188 -35.98 -38.67 -32.70
C GLY A 188 -36.90 -38.54 -31.46
N SER A 189 -38.10 -37.98 -31.72
CA SER A 189 -39.41 -38.21 -31.05
C SER A 189 -39.68 -37.47 -29.72
N ALA A 190 -40.46 -36.37 -29.68
CA ALA A 190 -41.91 -36.17 -29.88
C ALA A 190 -42.77 -36.34 -28.61
N ASP A 191 -43.47 -35.24 -28.30
CA ASP A 191 -44.76 -35.03 -27.62
C ASP A 191 -45.01 -35.54 -26.19
N HIS A 192 -45.28 -34.60 -25.26
CA HIS A 192 -46.65 -34.34 -24.81
C HIS A 192 -46.81 -33.04 -24.00
N GLN A 193 -47.95 -32.38 -24.26
CA GLN A 193 -48.51 -31.19 -23.62
C GLN A 193 -49.08 -31.51 -22.23
N ALA A 194 -49.12 -30.52 -21.34
CA ALA A 194 -50.33 -30.13 -20.61
C ALA A 194 -50.09 -28.84 -19.80
N ASP A 195 -50.91 -27.83 -20.09
CA ASP A 195 -51.19 -26.66 -19.26
C ASP A 195 -51.93 -27.06 -17.97
N GLU A 196 -51.76 -26.29 -16.89
CA GLU A 196 -52.91 -25.80 -16.10
C GLU A 196 -52.49 -24.64 -15.16
N GLN A 197 -53.17 -23.51 -15.33
CA GLN A 197 -53.27 -22.40 -14.39
C GLN A 197 -54.26 -22.74 -13.25
N ILE A 198 -54.18 -22.04 -12.11
CA ILE A 198 -55.25 -21.21 -11.48
C ILE A 198 -55.16 -21.11 -9.93
N SER A 199 -55.19 -19.84 -9.48
CA SER A 199 -55.82 -19.24 -8.27
C SER A 199 -55.30 -19.49 -6.85
N SER A 200 -54.75 -18.40 -6.30
CA SER A 200 -55.16 -17.67 -5.09
C SER A 200 -56.15 -18.31 -4.10
N GLY A 201 -55.76 -18.26 -2.82
CA GLY A 201 -56.63 -18.40 -1.65
C GLY A 201 -56.18 -17.46 -0.54
N SER A 202 -56.87 -16.33 -0.41
CA SER A 202 -56.83 -15.38 0.70
C SER A 202 -57.39 -15.98 2.00
N GLY A 203 -56.73 -15.74 3.12
CA GLY A 203 -57.22 -16.06 4.47
C GLY A 203 -56.89 -14.94 5.43
N THR A 204 -57.87 -14.07 5.65
CA THR A 204 -57.91 -12.98 6.65
C THR A 204 -58.03 -13.53 8.08
N GLY A 205 -57.38 -12.86 9.03
CA GLY A 205 -57.59 -13.05 10.46
C GLY A 205 -56.96 -11.91 11.25
N GLU A 206 -57.69 -10.81 11.38
CA GLU A 206 -57.47 -9.76 12.38
C GLU A 206 -58.10 -10.20 13.72
N ASP A 207 -57.80 -9.40 14.77
CA ASP A 207 -58.39 -9.31 16.13
C ASP A 207 -57.35 -9.67 17.21
N HIS A 208 -57.07 -8.91 18.28
CA HIS A 208 -57.33 -7.54 18.72
C HIS A 208 -56.71 -7.42 20.13
N MET A 209 -56.02 -6.31 20.47
CA MET A 209 -55.97 -5.62 21.79
C MET A 209 -55.37 -6.38 23.01
N ALA A 210 -54.77 -5.79 24.04
CA ALA A 210 -54.37 -4.43 24.39
C ALA A 210 -53.39 -4.52 25.59
N SER A 211 -52.69 -3.41 25.79
CA SER A 211 -51.89 -2.93 26.92
C SER A 211 -52.36 -3.26 28.34
N ARG A 212 -51.38 -3.38 29.27
CA ARG A 212 -51.21 -2.51 30.46
C ARG A 212 -50.10 -3.01 31.40
N ASP A 213 -49.10 -2.15 31.61
CA ASP A 213 -48.61 -1.57 32.88
C ASP A 213 -48.93 -2.29 34.19
N ASP A 214 -47.91 -2.42 35.05
CA ASP A 214 -47.90 -1.96 36.46
C ASP A 214 -46.53 -2.33 37.11
N ASP A 215 -45.62 -1.35 37.18
CA ASP A 215 -45.09 -0.70 38.39
C ASP A 215 -44.68 -1.48 39.66
N GLU A 216 -43.48 -1.08 40.14
CA GLU A 216 -43.05 -0.80 41.53
C GLU A 216 -42.26 -1.85 42.36
N SER A 217 -40.98 -1.48 42.56
CA SER A 217 -40.29 -1.19 43.84
C SER A 217 -39.80 -2.30 44.78
N ASP A 218 -38.47 -2.25 44.99
CA ASP A 218 -37.76 -2.12 46.28
C ASP A 218 -37.37 -3.32 47.16
N MET A 219 -36.13 -3.20 47.67
CA MET A 219 -35.51 -3.76 48.89
C MET A 219 -35.08 -5.25 48.82
N ASP A 220 -33.85 -5.67 49.18
CA ASP A 220 -32.96 -5.24 50.26
C ASP A 220 -31.48 -5.61 49.97
N GLU A 221 -30.62 -4.91 50.69
CA GLU A 221 -29.19 -5.14 50.94
C GLU A 221 -28.96 -6.50 51.62
N ASP A 222 -27.80 -7.11 51.38
CA ASP A 222 -27.11 -7.89 52.43
C ASP A 222 -25.61 -8.01 52.11
N GLU A 223 -24.85 -7.47 53.05
CA GLU A 223 -23.40 -7.52 53.24
C GLU A 223 -22.92 -8.96 53.41
N HIS A 224 -21.70 -9.28 52.96
CA HIS A 224 -20.82 -10.24 53.65
C HIS A 224 -19.35 -9.86 53.47
N ASP A 225 -18.83 -9.22 54.51
CA ASP A 225 -17.41 -9.16 54.88
C ASP A 225 -16.94 -10.49 55.51
N SER A 226 -15.67 -10.82 55.26
CA SER A 226 -14.67 -11.42 56.16
C SER A 226 -13.62 -12.20 55.35
N ASP A 227 -12.31 -12.19 55.61
CA ASP A 227 -11.41 -11.42 56.48
C ASP A 227 -9.99 -11.71 55.96
N ASP A 228 -9.12 -10.71 56.06
CA ASP A 228 -7.72 -10.73 56.51
C ASP A 228 -6.75 -11.88 56.19
N SER A 229 -5.64 -11.50 55.55
CA SER A 229 -4.31 -11.77 56.10
C SER A 229 -3.28 -10.77 55.58
N ASP A 230 -2.96 -9.82 56.47
CA ASP A 230 -1.71 -9.06 56.53
C ASP A 230 -0.52 -10.05 56.49
N GLY A 231 0.58 -9.80 55.78
CA GLY A 231 1.56 -8.74 56.02
C GLY A 231 2.78 -9.34 56.72
N GLN A 232 3.97 -9.24 56.11
CA GLN A 232 5.22 -8.90 56.81
C GLN A 232 6.42 -8.83 55.87
N ASP A 233 7.07 -7.67 55.95
CA ASP A 233 8.42 -7.36 55.53
C ASP A 233 9.45 -8.32 56.13
N HIS A 234 10.54 -8.59 55.42
CA HIS A 234 11.83 -8.85 56.06
C HIS A 234 12.98 -8.35 55.18
N GLU A 235 13.66 -7.34 55.70
CA GLU A 235 14.99 -6.84 55.33
C GLU A 235 16.08 -7.89 55.64
N ASP A 236 17.22 -7.70 54.96
CA ASP A 236 18.61 -8.06 55.29
C ASP A 236 18.85 -9.08 56.42
N GLU A 237 19.71 -10.07 56.17
CA GLU A 237 21.07 -10.07 56.73
C GLU A 237 21.95 -11.12 56.05
N THR A 238 23.22 -10.72 55.97
CA THR A 238 24.43 -11.49 55.69
C THR A 238 24.55 -12.75 56.53
N ASP A 239 25.12 -13.81 55.96
CA ASP A 239 26.04 -14.64 56.72
C ASP A 239 27.13 -15.27 55.85
N THR A 240 28.35 -15.12 56.38
CA THR A 240 29.62 -15.62 55.89
C THR A 240 30.05 -16.84 56.68
N ASP A 241 30.45 -17.91 56.00
CA ASP A 241 31.51 -18.84 56.40
C ASP A 241 32.02 -19.59 55.14
N GLY A 242 33.31 -19.78 54.84
CA GLY A 242 34.51 -19.65 55.65
C GLY A 242 35.14 -21.03 55.84
N SER A 243 35.97 -21.48 54.88
CA SER A 243 37.13 -22.40 55.02
C SER A 243 37.42 -23.13 53.70
N ASP A 244 38.63 -23.51 53.29
CA ASP A 244 40.02 -23.14 53.53
C ASP A 244 40.81 -23.94 52.48
N GLY A 245 41.90 -23.40 51.91
CA GLY A 245 42.71 -24.15 50.95
C GLY A 245 43.81 -23.36 50.24
N ASP A 246 44.80 -22.91 50.99
CA ASP A 246 46.06 -22.29 50.57
C ASP A 246 46.78 -22.95 49.36
N THR A 247 47.39 -22.14 48.48
CA THR A 247 48.87 -22.00 48.41
C THR A 247 49.38 -20.99 47.36
N LEU A 248 49.85 -19.85 47.89
CA LEU A 248 51.00 -18.97 47.58
C LEU A 248 51.80 -19.06 46.25
N GLY A 249 51.98 -17.86 45.66
CA GLY A 249 53.15 -17.39 44.90
C GLY A 249 52.73 -16.52 43.71
N GLY A 250 53.07 -15.25 43.52
CA GLY A 250 54.06 -14.36 44.12
C GLY A 250 54.59 -13.43 43.02
N GLY A 251 54.12 -12.17 42.99
CA GLY A 251 54.82 -11.02 42.41
C GLY A 251 54.76 -10.76 40.89
N GLY A 252 54.57 -9.50 40.52
CA GLY A 252 55.07 -8.96 39.25
C GLY A 252 54.10 -8.11 38.45
N THR A 253 54.18 -6.80 38.66
CA THR A 253 53.64 -5.71 37.82
C THR A 253 53.92 -5.87 36.32
N GLY A 254 52.94 -5.56 35.47
CA GLY A 254 53.21 -5.08 34.10
C GLY A 254 52.18 -5.44 33.03
N GLY A 255 51.47 -4.42 32.53
CA GLY A 255 51.13 -4.33 31.11
C GLY A 255 49.78 -4.92 30.68
N GLY A 256 49.02 -4.10 29.97
CA GLY A 256 47.89 -4.55 29.17
C GLY A 256 46.60 -3.85 29.51
N THR A 257 46.50 -2.55 29.26
CA THR A 257 45.23 -2.00 28.80
C THR A 257 44.85 -2.81 27.56
N SER A 258 43.97 -3.79 27.70
CA SER A 258 43.29 -4.42 26.59
C SER A 258 42.42 -3.35 25.95
N GLY A 259 43.02 -2.56 25.06
CA GLY A 259 42.27 -1.88 24.02
C GLY A 259 41.64 -2.97 23.19
N GLY A 260 40.46 -3.42 23.60
CA GLY A 260 39.61 -4.24 22.77
C GLY A 260 39.41 -3.45 21.49
N THR A 261 39.87 -3.99 20.37
CA THR A 261 39.41 -3.54 19.06
C THR A 261 37.89 -3.60 19.10
N ALA A 262 37.23 -2.44 19.01
CA ALA A 262 35.78 -2.34 18.90
C ALA A 262 35.27 -3.35 17.86
N GLY A 263 34.16 -4.01 18.17
CA GLY A 263 33.57 -4.99 17.27
C GLY A 263 33.23 -4.37 15.92
N ALA A 264 33.13 -5.19 14.87
CA ALA A 264 32.55 -4.71 13.62
C ALA A 264 31.12 -4.22 13.88
N LEU A 265 30.68 -3.13 13.23
CA LEU A 265 29.32 -2.63 13.39
C LEU A 265 28.40 -3.13 12.28
N ARG A 266 27.13 -3.31 12.64
CA ARG A 266 26.00 -3.48 11.72
C ARG A 266 24.96 -2.40 12.01
N ILE A 267 24.26 -1.95 10.98
CA ILE A 267 23.14 -1.03 11.12
C ILE A 267 21.95 -1.62 10.39
N PHE A 268 20.81 -1.68 11.05
CA PHE A 268 19.55 -2.17 10.51
C PHE A 268 18.60 -0.98 10.39
N GLY A 269 18.29 -0.57 9.17
CA GLY A 269 17.29 0.46 8.88
C GLY A 269 15.95 -0.17 8.55
N PHE A 270 14.86 0.41 9.05
CA PHE A 270 13.50 -0.04 8.76
C PHE A 270 12.51 1.13 8.76
N ASN A 271 11.44 0.98 7.97
CA ASN A 271 10.29 1.89 8.00
C ASN A 271 9.18 1.30 8.88
N ASP A 272 8.40 2.14 9.57
CA ASP A 272 7.41 1.76 10.57
C ASP A 272 6.08 1.19 10.02
N LEU A 273 5.71 1.56 8.78
CA LEU A 273 4.37 1.28 8.20
C LEU A 273 4.39 0.40 6.94
N GLY A 274 5.53 0.30 6.29
CA GLY A 274 5.74 -0.33 4.98
C GLY A 274 5.15 0.42 3.77
N MET A 275 4.36 1.46 4.00
CA MET A 275 3.92 2.45 3.00
C MET A 275 3.28 3.66 3.68
N HIS A 276 3.80 4.85 3.40
CA HIS A 276 3.10 6.09 3.72
C HIS A 276 2.22 6.56 2.54
N CYS A 277 1.03 7.08 2.83
CA CYS A 277 0.16 7.66 1.81
C CYS A 277 0.31 9.19 1.81
N ALA A 278 0.44 9.80 0.65
CA ALA A 278 0.54 11.25 0.48
C ALA A 278 -0.30 11.71 -0.71
N ASP A 279 -0.71 12.97 -0.75
CA ASP A 279 -1.22 13.58 -1.99
C ASP A 279 -0.05 14.11 -2.84
N LEU A 280 -0.24 14.25 -4.16
CA LEU A 280 0.61 15.15 -4.97
C LEU A 280 0.02 16.56 -5.02
N ASP A 281 -1.31 16.67 -4.97
CA ASP A 281 -2.07 17.93 -4.97
C ASP A 281 -2.82 18.17 -3.65
N TYR A 282 -2.45 19.27 -2.99
CA TYR A 282 -2.93 19.76 -1.70
C TYR A 282 -3.87 20.96 -1.82
N SER A 283 -4.34 21.29 -3.03
CA SER A 283 -5.13 22.50 -3.28
C SER A 283 -6.60 22.39 -2.88
N VAL A 284 -7.14 21.17 -2.81
CA VAL A 284 -8.56 20.92 -2.52
C VAL A 284 -8.74 20.44 -1.08
N PHE A 285 -8.22 19.26 -0.76
CA PHE A 285 -8.15 18.75 0.60
C PHE A 285 -6.95 17.82 0.74
N SER A 286 -6.60 17.50 1.99
CA SER A 286 -5.58 16.49 2.28
C SER A 286 -6.01 15.59 3.43
N THR A 287 -5.63 14.32 3.32
CA THR A 287 -5.77 13.33 4.39
C THR A 287 -4.48 13.19 5.19
N LEU A 288 -3.32 13.21 4.51
CA LEU A 288 -1.99 13.05 5.08
C LEU A 288 -0.97 13.93 4.33
N PRO A 289 0.03 14.50 5.03
CA PRO A 289 1.14 15.23 4.39
C PRO A 289 2.13 14.27 3.72
N PRO A 290 3.06 14.77 2.88
CA PRO A 290 4.27 14.02 2.54
C PRO A 290 5.05 13.72 3.82
N PHE A 291 5.30 12.43 4.07
CA PHE A 291 5.90 11.97 5.31
C PHE A 291 6.51 10.58 5.12
N ASN A 292 7.49 10.26 5.95
CA ASN A 292 8.01 8.91 6.13
C ASN A 292 8.73 8.87 7.48
N VAL A 293 8.80 7.69 8.09
CA VAL A 293 9.56 7.45 9.31
C VAL A 293 10.56 6.34 9.03
N VAL A 294 11.83 6.62 9.30
CA VAL A 294 12.88 5.60 9.27
C VAL A 294 13.45 5.48 10.67
N HIS A 295 13.52 4.25 11.14
CA HIS A 295 14.23 3.87 12.36
C HIS A 295 15.52 3.15 11.99
N ALA A 296 16.49 3.17 12.92
CA ALA A 296 17.71 2.42 12.79
C ALA A 296 18.23 1.92 14.14
N GLN A 297 18.67 0.66 14.18
CA GLN A 297 19.41 0.10 15.31
C GLN A 297 20.84 -0.23 14.88
N VAL A 298 21.82 0.11 15.71
CA VAL A 298 23.23 -0.17 15.46
C VAL A 298 23.70 -1.25 16.43
N VAL A 299 24.21 -2.36 15.89
CA VAL A 299 24.73 -3.50 16.65
C VAL A 299 26.24 -3.57 16.53
N GLU A 300 26.92 -3.59 17.66
CA GLU A 300 28.31 -4.01 17.77
C GLU A 300 28.36 -5.55 17.82
N VAL A 301 29.02 -6.14 16.83
CA VAL A 301 29.16 -7.60 16.69
C VAL A 301 29.99 -8.14 17.85
N GLY A 302 29.46 -9.15 18.55
CA GLY A 302 30.06 -9.65 19.79
C GLY A 302 29.55 -11.02 20.22
N SER A 303 29.85 -11.39 21.47
CA SER A 303 29.28 -12.55 22.15
C SER A 303 29.17 -12.24 23.65
N PRO A 304 28.03 -11.67 24.10
CA PRO A 304 26.85 -11.30 23.31
C PRO A 304 27.08 -10.06 22.43
N PRO A 305 26.28 -9.85 21.36
CA PRO A 305 26.23 -8.59 20.62
C PRO A 305 25.71 -7.46 21.52
N ARG A 306 25.97 -6.21 21.14
CA ARG A 306 25.54 -5.04 21.92
C ARG A 306 24.86 -4.00 21.03
N LEU A 307 23.67 -3.54 21.42
CA LEU A 307 23.05 -2.35 20.82
C LEU A 307 23.78 -1.08 21.28
N LEU A 308 24.01 -0.17 20.33
CA LEU A 308 24.67 1.10 20.58
C LEU A 308 23.65 2.24 20.66
N ASP A 309 23.88 3.14 21.61
CA ASP A 309 23.08 4.33 21.88
C ASP A 309 23.72 5.61 21.29
N ASP A 310 23.01 6.73 21.44
CA ASP A 310 23.45 8.06 20.98
C ASP A 310 24.69 8.63 21.71
N SER A 311 25.12 8.00 22.80
CA SER A 311 26.36 8.35 23.51
C SER A 311 27.61 7.78 22.81
N THR A 312 27.44 6.72 22.01
CA THR A 312 28.54 5.95 21.42
C THR A 312 28.61 6.07 19.90
N ILE A 313 27.49 6.27 19.22
CA ILE A 313 27.41 6.36 17.76
C ILE A 313 26.39 7.42 17.33
N SER A 314 26.57 8.00 16.15
CA SER A 314 25.55 8.83 15.50
C SER A 314 25.03 8.13 14.25
N VAL A 315 23.78 8.40 13.88
CA VAL A 315 23.18 7.82 12.66
C VAL A 315 22.79 8.91 11.68
N ARG A 316 23.08 8.68 10.40
CA ARG A 316 22.72 9.52 9.27
C ARG A 316 22.01 8.74 8.18
N TYR A 317 21.34 9.44 7.27
CA TYR A 317 20.86 8.87 6.02
C TYR A 317 21.12 9.78 4.82
N ARG A 318 21.14 9.19 3.63
CA ARG A 318 21.13 9.90 2.34
C ARG A 318 20.30 9.11 1.33
N ALA A 319 19.91 9.73 0.22
CA ALA A 319 19.16 9.03 -0.82
C ALA A 319 20.08 7.99 -1.47
N ALA A 320 19.53 6.84 -1.82
CA ALA A 320 20.24 5.78 -2.50
C ALA A 320 19.60 5.48 -3.84
N GLU A 321 20.43 5.26 -4.85
CA GLU A 321 19.99 4.80 -6.15
C GLU A 321 19.59 3.33 -6.07
N ASP A 322 18.44 2.99 -6.64
CA ASP A 322 18.01 1.61 -6.79
C ASP A 322 18.54 0.94 -8.06
N ALA A 323 18.24 -0.35 -8.25
CA ALA A 323 18.73 -1.11 -9.40
C ALA A 323 18.23 -0.58 -10.77
N SER A 324 17.15 0.20 -10.79
CA SER A 324 16.61 0.86 -11.99
C SER A 324 17.24 2.23 -12.26
N GLY A 325 18.14 2.66 -11.38
CA GLY A 325 18.75 3.98 -11.39
C GLY A 325 17.85 5.08 -10.82
N SER A 326 16.78 4.74 -10.08
CA SER A 326 15.89 5.71 -9.44
C SER A 326 16.48 6.20 -8.13
N ILE A 327 16.49 7.52 -7.96
CA ILE A 327 16.96 8.20 -6.76
C ILE A 327 16.07 9.41 -6.47
N ASN A 328 15.75 9.61 -5.19
CA ASN A 328 14.89 10.69 -4.74
C ASN A 328 15.63 11.53 -3.69
N THR A 329 16.42 12.50 -4.16
CA THR A 329 17.19 13.38 -3.26
C THR A 329 16.35 14.52 -2.73
N THR A 330 15.32 14.96 -3.46
CA THR A 330 14.54 16.16 -3.12
C THR A 330 13.04 15.93 -3.32
N SER A 331 12.23 16.53 -2.46
CA SER A 331 10.77 16.63 -2.59
C SER A 331 10.32 17.92 -3.27
N ARG A 332 11.25 18.86 -3.47
CA ARG A 332 10.99 20.19 -4.01
C ARG A 332 10.72 20.14 -5.53
N ASN A 333 9.81 21.00 -5.97
CA ASN A 333 9.64 21.32 -7.39
C ASN A 333 10.88 22.02 -7.98
N GLY A 334 11.37 21.49 -9.10
CA GLY A 334 12.47 22.04 -9.89
C GLY A 334 12.14 22.00 -11.39
N PRO A 335 13.01 21.46 -12.25
CA PRO A 335 12.65 21.12 -13.62
C PRO A 335 11.55 20.04 -13.71
N VAL A 336 11.47 19.21 -12.67
CA VAL A 336 10.43 18.20 -12.46
C VAL A 336 9.43 18.74 -11.43
N TRP A 337 8.15 18.64 -11.73
CA TRP A 337 7.09 18.86 -10.77
C TRP A 337 6.88 17.59 -9.93
N LYS A 338 6.83 17.73 -8.61
CA LYS A 338 6.67 16.61 -7.67
C LYS A 338 5.44 16.76 -6.79
N THR A 339 5.15 17.97 -6.29
CA THR A 339 3.95 18.24 -5.46
C THR A 339 3.77 19.74 -5.26
N ASN A 340 2.54 20.21 -5.01
CA ASN A 340 2.29 21.60 -4.61
C ASN A 340 2.32 21.83 -3.08
N PHE A 341 2.68 20.86 -2.24
CA PHE A 341 2.63 20.97 -0.77
C PHE A 341 3.30 22.22 -0.18
N TRP A 342 4.46 22.60 -0.71
CA TRP A 342 5.19 23.82 -0.32
C TRP A 342 4.89 25.03 -1.20
N ASP A 343 4.05 24.91 -2.22
CA ASP A 343 3.74 26.03 -3.10
C ASP A 343 2.81 27.03 -2.40
N VAL A 344 2.87 28.27 -2.86
CA VAL A 344 2.01 29.35 -2.35
C VAL A 344 0.59 29.14 -2.88
N ASN A 345 -0.37 28.99 -1.97
CA ASN A 345 -1.77 29.06 -2.27
C ASN A 345 -2.13 30.49 -2.73
N PRO A 346 -2.61 30.68 -3.97
CA PRO A 346 -2.94 32.00 -4.49
C PRO A 346 -4.12 32.66 -3.76
N ALA A 347 -4.99 31.90 -3.09
CA ALA A 347 -6.14 32.43 -2.37
C ALA A 347 -5.76 33.10 -1.04
N THR A 348 -4.79 32.54 -0.32
CA THR A 348 -4.41 32.99 1.04
C THR A 348 -3.07 33.73 1.07
N GLY A 349 -2.22 33.55 0.05
CA GLY A 349 -0.84 34.03 0.02
C GLY A 349 0.12 33.27 0.95
N LYS A 350 -0.36 32.21 1.60
CA LYS A 350 0.43 31.28 2.42
C LYS A 350 0.82 30.04 1.62
N ARG A 351 1.69 29.18 2.15
CA ARG A 351 1.94 27.87 1.53
C ARG A 351 0.80 26.90 1.87
N TYR A 352 0.53 25.91 1.01
CA TYR A 352 -0.49 24.89 1.30
C TYR A 352 -0.26 24.17 2.63
N VAL A 353 0.99 23.88 2.99
CA VAL A 353 1.35 23.33 4.32
C VAL A 353 0.93 24.23 5.50
N ASP A 354 0.95 25.56 5.36
CA ASP A 354 0.52 26.50 6.40
C ASP A 354 -1.02 26.50 6.51
N ASP A 355 -1.70 26.54 5.37
CA ASP A 355 -3.16 26.49 5.34
C ASP A 355 -3.72 25.17 5.94
N LEU A 356 -3.06 24.04 5.67
CA LEU A 356 -3.51 22.72 6.12
C LEU A 356 -3.06 22.37 7.55
N PHE A 357 -1.78 22.63 7.89
CA PHE A 357 -1.16 22.13 9.13
C PHE A 357 -0.75 23.26 10.09
N GLY A 358 -0.93 24.53 9.72
CA GLY A 358 -0.55 25.67 10.56
C GLY A 358 0.96 25.85 10.73
N LEU A 359 1.77 25.19 9.90
CA LEU A 359 3.23 25.20 9.92
C LEU A 359 3.77 25.70 8.57
N ASN A 360 4.95 26.32 8.57
CA ASN A 360 5.54 26.87 7.34
C ASN A 360 7.00 26.41 7.14
N PRO A 361 7.25 25.10 7.03
CA PRO A 361 8.58 24.58 6.73
C PRO A 361 9.05 25.02 5.34
N GLN A 362 10.35 25.05 5.13
CA GLN A 362 10.91 25.24 3.79
C GLN A 362 10.67 23.99 2.93
N PRO A 363 10.73 24.10 1.59
CA PRO A 363 10.81 22.91 0.74
C PRO A 363 11.93 21.98 1.20
N ASP A 364 11.72 20.67 1.08
CA ASP A 364 12.61 19.62 1.61
C ASP A 364 12.70 19.52 3.13
N GLU A 365 11.91 20.28 3.87
CA GLU A 365 11.77 20.15 5.34
C GLU A 365 10.35 19.66 5.68
N GLY A 366 10.27 18.59 6.45
CA GLY A 366 9.01 18.00 6.88
C GLY A 366 8.45 18.67 8.14
N LEU A 367 7.25 18.24 8.55
CA LEU A 367 6.51 18.86 9.66
C LEU A 367 7.23 18.73 11.02
N LEU A 368 8.13 17.76 11.15
CA LEU A 368 8.96 17.53 12.35
C LEU A 368 10.41 18.03 12.18
N GLY A 369 10.69 18.83 11.16
CA GLY A 369 12.01 19.43 10.90
C GLY A 369 13.04 18.47 10.30
N GLN A 370 12.69 17.20 10.09
CA GLN A 370 13.50 16.24 9.34
C GLN A 370 13.56 16.65 7.86
N LYS A 371 14.69 16.39 7.20
CA LYS A 371 15.01 16.98 5.89
C LYS A 371 15.25 15.94 4.80
N MET A 372 14.92 16.27 3.56
CA MET A 372 15.44 15.49 2.43
C MET A 372 16.95 15.71 2.28
N PRO A 373 17.72 14.70 1.84
CA PRO A 373 19.16 14.84 1.58
C PRO A 373 19.50 16.02 0.67
N GLY A 374 18.61 16.26 -0.31
CA GLY A 374 18.58 17.38 -1.25
C GLY A 374 18.56 18.77 -0.62
N PHE A 375 18.13 18.94 0.63
CA PHE A 375 17.72 20.22 1.23
C PHE A 375 18.71 21.39 1.05
N ALA A 376 20.02 21.13 1.03
CA ALA A 376 21.01 22.18 0.83
C ALA A 376 20.90 22.79 -0.58
N GLN A 377 21.04 24.12 -0.72
CA GLN A 377 21.03 24.76 -2.03
C GLN A 377 22.11 24.14 -2.95
N PRO A 378 21.78 23.70 -4.17
CA PRO A 378 20.59 24.04 -4.97
C PRO A 378 19.41 23.04 -4.94
N PHE A 379 19.15 22.34 -3.83
CA PHE A 379 18.03 21.40 -3.66
C PHE A 379 18.16 20.09 -4.47
N VAL A 380 19.39 19.65 -4.71
CA VAL A 380 19.73 18.42 -5.45
C VAL A 380 21.03 17.77 -4.92
N ALA A 381 21.64 18.35 -3.90
CA ALA A 381 22.85 17.78 -3.30
C ALA A 381 22.43 16.58 -2.45
N ASN A 382 23.02 15.40 -2.63
CA ASN A 382 22.70 14.24 -1.81
C ASN A 382 23.52 14.24 -0.50
N ASP A 383 23.38 15.30 0.28
CA ASP A 383 24.12 15.47 1.52
C ASP A 383 23.53 14.58 2.64
N PRO A 384 24.34 13.89 3.45
CA PRO A 384 23.83 13.11 4.57
C PRO A 384 23.09 13.96 5.60
N MET A 385 21.92 13.50 6.04
CA MET A 385 21.09 14.10 7.08
C MET A 385 21.18 13.28 8.36
N ASP A 386 21.24 13.94 9.51
CA ASP A 386 21.22 13.26 10.81
C ASP A 386 19.82 12.70 11.12
N PHE A 387 19.77 11.57 11.81
CA PHE A 387 18.57 11.15 12.55
C PHE A 387 18.41 12.11 13.73
N ASN A 388 17.27 12.80 13.81
CA ASN A 388 17.09 13.90 14.76
C ASN A 388 16.60 13.46 16.14
N VAL A 389 16.27 12.18 16.32
CA VAL A 389 15.78 11.59 17.57
C VAL A 389 16.53 10.30 17.88
N PHE A 390 16.87 10.10 19.16
CA PHE A 390 17.16 8.79 19.73
C PHE A 390 16.05 8.47 20.73
N ASP A 391 15.46 7.27 20.61
CA ASP A 391 14.41 6.80 21.50
C ASP A 391 15.02 5.80 22.49
N PRO A 392 15.22 6.19 23.77
CA PRO A 392 15.82 5.31 24.77
C PRO A 392 14.86 4.22 25.26
N GLN A 393 13.56 4.28 24.94
CA GLN A 393 12.61 3.23 25.29
C GLN A 393 12.72 2.04 24.32
N HIS A 394 13.03 2.32 23.05
CA HIS A 394 13.12 1.32 21.98
C HIS A 394 14.58 1.02 21.55
N ASP A 395 15.57 1.71 22.14
CA ASP A 395 16.99 1.62 21.78
C ASP A 395 17.25 1.79 20.27
N TRP A 396 16.61 2.80 19.66
CA TRP A 396 16.78 3.10 18.24
C TRP A 396 16.98 4.59 17.94
N PHE A 397 17.53 4.87 16.77
CA PHE A 397 17.57 6.20 16.18
C PHE A 397 16.34 6.35 15.29
N ALA A 398 15.69 7.51 15.33
CA ALA A 398 14.53 7.82 14.49
C ALA A 398 14.74 9.10 13.67
N ALA A 399 14.26 9.06 12.42
CA ALA A 399 14.15 10.20 11.51
C ALA A 399 12.67 10.37 11.10
N PRO A 400 11.78 10.79 12.02
CA PRO A 400 10.37 10.94 11.73
C PRO A 400 10.10 12.20 10.89
N GLY A 401 9.24 12.06 9.89
CA GLY A 401 8.75 13.17 9.08
C GLY A 401 9.68 13.57 7.94
N ILE A 402 10.38 12.62 7.34
CA ILE A 402 11.06 12.84 6.07
C ILE A 402 9.99 13.17 5.01
N PRO A 403 10.02 14.33 4.34
CA PRO A 403 8.91 14.75 3.49
C PRO A 403 9.01 14.15 2.08
N LEU A 404 8.98 12.83 2.00
CA LEU A 404 9.18 12.07 0.77
C LEU A 404 7.90 12.04 -0.08
N VAL A 405 8.07 11.95 -1.40
CA VAL A 405 7.00 11.84 -2.41
C VAL A 405 7.34 10.76 -3.43
N PRO A 406 6.37 10.12 -4.10
CA PRO A 406 6.61 8.98 -4.99
C PRO A 406 7.16 9.36 -6.38
N VAL A 407 7.77 10.55 -6.51
CA VAL A 407 8.32 11.06 -7.76
C VAL A 407 9.82 11.29 -7.57
N ASP A 408 10.63 10.59 -8.35
CA ASP A 408 12.09 10.65 -8.28
C ASP A 408 12.65 11.92 -8.94
N ASP A 409 13.95 12.14 -8.86
CA ASP A 409 14.60 13.38 -9.35
C ASP A 409 14.55 13.53 -10.87
N ALA A 410 14.30 12.44 -11.61
CA ALA A 410 14.11 12.43 -13.05
C ALA A 410 12.63 12.50 -13.46
N GLY A 411 11.70 12.58 -12.50
CA GLY A 411 10.27 12.62 -12.74
C GLY A 411 9.64 11.25 -12.96
N ARG A 412 10.35 10.15 -12.68
CA ARG A 412 9.76 8.81 -12.71
C ARG A 412 8.98 8.58 -11.43
N VAL A 413 7.84 7.92 -11.55
CA VAL A 413 7.09 7.43 -10.39
C VAL A 413 7.86 6.24 -9.80
N ASN A 414 8.21 6.33 -8.52
CA ASN A 414 8.81 5.25 -7.75
C ASN A 414 8.22 5.28 -6.33
N ALA A 415 7.37 4.31 -6.03
CA ALA A 415 6.73 4.19 -4.72
C ALA A 415 7.62 3.54 -3.65
N TYR A 416 8.79 3.02 -4.04
CA TYR A 416 9.70 2.29 -3.16
C TYR A 416 11.13 2.85 -3.20
N PRO A 417 11.34 4.16 -3.05
CA PRO A 417 12.67 4.75 -3.10
C PRO A 417 13.54 4.22 -1.96
N LEU A 418 14.85 4.16 -2.18
CA LEU A 418 15.83 3.71 -1.18
C LEU A 418 16.51 4.91 -0.49
N MET A 419 16.80 4.73 0.79
CA MET A 419 17.77 5.53 1.53
C MET A 419 18.89 4.64 2.07
N GLU A 420 20.11 5.15 2.10
CA GLU A 420 21.23 4.51 2.78
C GLU A 420 21.33 5.09 4.19
N VAL A 421 21.18 4.26 5.21
CA VAL A 421 21.45 4.59 6.61
C VAL A 421 22.91 4.30 6.95
N GLN A 422 23.51 5.16 7.78
CA GLN A 422 24.94 5.15 8.08
C GLN A 422 25.17 5.30 9.58
N ALA A 423 25.91 4.36 10.17
CA ALA A 423 26.46 4.50 11.52
C ALA A 423 27.79 5.28 11.45
N VAL A 424 27.90 6.35 12.20
CA VAL A 424 28.97 7.35 12.11
C VAL A 424 29.64 7.54 13.47
N ASP A 425 30.96 7.52 13.48
CA ASP A 425 31.76 7.87 14.65
C ASP A 425 31.60 9.36 14.99
N PRO A 426 31.05 9.72 16.16
CA PRO A 426 30.73 11.11 16.49
C PRO A 426 31.96 12.04 16.54
N SER A 427 33.14 11.47 16.84
CA SER A 427 34.37 12.25 17.03
C SER A 427 35.09 12.56 15.72
N THR A 428 35.00 11.65 14.74
CA THR A 428 35.74 11.74 13.48
C THR A 428 34.84 11.97 12.27
N GLY A 429 33.53 11.73 12.39
CA GLY A 429 32.59 11.76 11.27
C GLY A 429 32.75 10.61 10.28
N MET A 430 33.56 9.59 10.61
CA MET A 430 33.78 8.43 9.73
C MET A 430 32.60 7.48 9.78
N VAL A 431 32.09 7.08 8.60
CA VAL A 431 31.12 6.00 8.47
C VAL A 431 31.77 4.67 8.85
N LYS A 432 31.15 3.93 9.77
CA LYS A 432 31.62 2.64 10.30
C LYS A 432 30.83 1.46 9.75
N ALA A 433 29.56 1.67 9.43
CA ALA A 433 28.67 0.71 8.79
C ALA A 433 27.59 1.46 8.00
N SER A 434 27.05 0.83 6.97
CA SER A 434 25.88 1.30 6.24
C SER A 434 25.00 0.14 5.77
N SER A 435 23.74 0.44 5.50
CA SER A 435 22.81 -0.45 4.81
C SER A 435 21.74 0.40 4.12
N ARG A 436 21.10 -0.15 3.08
CA ARG A 436 19.98 0.49 2.41
C ARG A 436 18.65 -0.01 2.95
N VAL A 437 17.74 0.94 3.17
CA VAL A 437 16.37 0.73 3.61
C VAL A 437 15.42 1.32 2.57
N VAL A 438 14.33 0.61 2.31
CA VAL A 438 13.24 1.13 1.49
C VAL A 438 12.41 2.13 2.30
N THR A 439 12.00 3.22 1.68
CA THR A 439 11.19 4.28 2.27
C THR A 439 9.90 4.46 1.47
N PRO A 440 8.94 3.54 1.60
CA PRO A 440 7.84 3.45 0.67
C PRO A 440 6.85 4.59 0.87
N VAL A 441 6.45 5.23 -0.21
CA VAL A 441 5.46 6.32 -0.23
C VAL A 441 4.65 6.23 -1.51
N SER A 442 3.34 6.50 -1.44
CA SER A 442 2.48 6.49 -2.63
C SER A 442 1.46 7.61 -2.58
N ALA A 443 1.10 8.10 -3.77
CA ALA A 443 0.00 9.03 -3.99
C ALA A 443 -1.14 8.42 -4.80
N GLU A 444 -1.14 7.09 -4.91
CA GLU A 444 -2.22 6.33 -5.52
C GLU A 444 -3.46 6.40 -4.62
N SER A 445 -4.54 6.98 -5.16
CA SER A 445 -5.89 6.92 -4.61
C SER A 445 -6.87 7.07 -5.77
N ASP A 446 -7.91 6.23 -5.80
CA ASP A 446 -8.82 6.13 -6.93
C ASP A 446 -10.20 6.76 -6.63
N CYS A 447 -10.21 7.90 -5.94
CA CYS A 447 -11.43 8.63 -5.56
C CYS A 447 -12.34 8.94 -6.77
N GLN A 448 -11.74 9.17 -7.93
CA GLN A 448 -12.42 9.47 -9.18
C GLN A 448 -13.34 8.35 -9.65
N ASN A 449 -13.09 7.09 -9.30
CA ASN A 449 -13.92 5.96 -9.72
C ASN A 449 -15.36 6.04 -9.20
N CYS A 450 -15.63 6.87 -8.19
CA CYS A 450 -16.97 7.09 -7.64
C CYS A 450 -17.37 8.56 -7.57
N HIS A 451 -16.41 9.47 -7.49
CA HIS A 451 -16.64 10.92 -7.27
C HIS A 451 -16.40 11.79 -8.52
N ALA A 452 -15.99 11.22 -9.65
CA ALA A 452 -16.02 11.95 -10.92
C ALA A 452 -17.47 12.22 -11.36
N LEU A 453 -17.70 13.31 -12.08
CA LEU A 453 -19.03 13.70 -12.54
C LEU A 453 -19.71 12.55 -13.30
N GLY A 454 -20.93 12.18 -12.89
CA GLY A 454 -21.71 11.10 -13.49
C GLY A 454 -21.53 9.74 -12.80
N GLU A 455 -20.53 9.58 -11.93
CA GLU A 455 -20.35 8.39 -11.13
C GLU A 455 -21.29 8.36 -9.91
N ILE A 456 -21.42 7.20 -9.26
CA ILE A 456 -22.41 6.93 -8.21
C ILE A 456 -22.47 7.96 -7.06
N ALA A 457 -21.34 8.59 -6.72
CA ALA A 457 -21.24 9.60 -5.67
C ALA A 457 -21.16 11.05 -6.19
N ALA A 458 -21.18 11.25 -7.50
CA ALA A 458 -21.30 12.56 -8.15
C ALA A 458 -22.27 12.54 -9.34
N ASP A 459 -23.39 11.82 -9.18
CA ASP A 459 -24.47 11.71 -10.15
C ASP A 459 -25.50 12.86 -9.97
N PRO A 460 -25.64 13.77 -10.95
CA PRO A 460 -26.62 14.86 -10.89
C PRO A 460 -28.08 14.38 -10.89
N GLN A 461 -28.38 13.16 -11.33
CA GLN A 461 -29.73 12.61 -11.24
C GLN A 461 -30.07 12.23 -9.80
N ARG A 462 -29.08 11.70 -9.07
CA ARG A 462 -29.21 11.33 -7.66
C ARG A 462 -29.17 12.55 -6.75
N TYR A 463 -28.35 13.55 -7.06
CA TYR A 463 -28.17 14.76 -6.27
C TYR A 463 -28.32 16.02 -7.12
N PRO A 464 -29.56 16.36 -7.56
CA PRO A 464 -29.82 17.47 -8.49
C PRO A 464 -29.53 18.86 -7.91
N ASP A 465 -29.44 18.97 -6.58
CA ASP A 465 -29.17 20.23 -5.89
C ASP A 465 -27.66 20.49 -5.69
N ILE A 466 -26.80 19.56 -6.13
CA ILE A 466 -25.35 19.72 -6.07
C ILE A 466 -24.86 20.03 -7.48
N ASP A 467 -24.24 21.20 -7.64
CA ASP A 467 -23.45 21.49 -8.83
C ASP A 467 -22.17 20.65 -8.73
N PHE A 468 -21.99 19.59 -9.50
CA PHE A 468 -20.73 18.84 -9.54
C PHE A 468 -19.83 19.38 -10.65
N VAL A 469 -18.51 19.40 -10.43
CA VAL A 469 -17.54 19.90 -11.41
C VAL A 469 -17.03 18.80 -12.34
N PHE A 470 -16.77 19.19 -13.58
CA PHE A 470 -16.01 18.41 -14.55
C PHE A 470 -14.52 18.83 -14.47
N PRO A 471 -13.56 17.93 -14.75
CA PRO A 471 -12.14 18.28 -14.83
C PRO A 471 -11.85 19.35 -15.90
N ASP A 472 -10.85 20.21 -15.64
CA ASP A 472 -10.40 21.22 -16.59
C ASP A 472 -9.75 20.58 -17.83
N ASP A 473 -9.02 19.49 -17.63
CA ASP A 473 -8.50 18.58 -18.64
C ASP A 473 -8.83 17.13 -18.27
N ILE A 474 -9.58 16.43 -19.11
CA ILE A 474 -9.98 15.03 -18.89
C ILE A 474 -8.83 14.05 -19.13
N ASN A 475 -7.81 14.46 -19.88
CA ASN A 475 -6.66 13.62 -20.21
C ASN A 475 -5.52 13.74 -19.20
N ASP A 476 -5.62 14.70 -18.26
CA ASP A 476 -4.71 14.81 -17.13
C ASP A 476 -5.31 14.10 -15.90
N PRO A 477 -4.73 12.97 -15.45
CA PRO A 477 -5.21 12.26 -14.26
C PRO A 477 -5.28 13.13 -13.01
N ASN A 478 -4.39 14.12 -12.87
CA ASN A 478 -4.40 15.03 -11.73
C ASN A 478 -5.61 15.97 -11.77
N SER A 479 -5.97 16.50 -12.95
CA SER A 479 -7.18 17.29 -13.16
C SER A 479 -8.46 16.49 -12.87
N VAL A 480 -8.52 15.22 -13.30
CA VAL A 480 -9.62 14.29 -12.96
C VAL A 480 -9.73 14.07 -11.46
N LEU A 481 -8.61 13.79 -10.79
CA LEU A 481 -8.58 13.60 -9.34
C LEU A 481 -8.96 14.90 -8.60
N GLN A 482 -8.51 16.06 -9.05
CA GLN A 482 -8.86 17.35 -8.45
C GLN A 482 -10.37 17.62 -8.54
N ALA A 483 -10.99 17.37 -9.69
CA ALA A 483 -12.44 17.47 -9.86
C ALA A 483 -13.20 16.51 -8.93
N ALA A 484 -12.74 15.25 -8.82
CA ALA A 484 -13.31 14.29 -7.88
C ALA A 484 -13.19 14.76 -6.42
N LYS A 485 -12.04 15.30 -6.03
CA LYS A 485 -11.82 15.87 -4.68
C LYS A 485 -12.75 17.06 -4.41
N ILE A 486 -13.01 17.90 -5.42
CA ILE A 486 -13.99 19.01 -5.33
C ILE A 486 -15.40 18.46 -5.09
N ASN A 487 -15.80 17.45 -5.86
CA ASN A 487 -17.12 16.82 -5.75
C ASN A 487 -17.34 16.14 -4.40
N ILE A 488 -16.29 15.55 -3.80
CA ILE A 488 -16.32 15.04 -2.43
C ILE A 488 -16.71 16.15 -1.44
N LEU A 489 -16.05 17.31 -1.51
CA LEU A 489 -16.36 18.42 -0.60
C LEU A 489 -17.79 18.96 -0.82
N ARG A 490 -18.26 19.04 -2.06
CA ARG A 490 -19.63 19.47 -2.38
C ARG A 490 -20.68 18.49 -1.86
N LEU A 491 -20.43 17.19 -1.99
CA LEU A 491 -21.29 16.16 -1.42
C LEU A 491 -21.30 16.20 0.10
N HIS A 492 -20.14 16.43 0.72
CA HIS A 492 -20.02 16.61 2.17
C HIS A 492 -20.79 17.85 2.64
N ASP A 493 -20.64 18.99 1.95
CA ASP A 493 -21.37 20.22 2.23
C ASP A 493 -22.89 20.02 2.19
N PHE A 494 -23.37 19.30 1.18
CA PHE A 494 -24.80 18.98 1.06
C PHE A 494 -25.30 18.07 2.19
N LYS A 495 -24.54 17.03 2.55
CA LYS A 495 -24.98 16.03 3.55
C LYS A 495 -24.87 16.53 4.98
N GLU A 496 -23.80 17.25 5.30
CA GLU A 496 -23.45 17.65 6.66
C GLU A 496 -23.78 19.13 6.94
N GLY A 497 -24.30 19.86 5.95
CA GLY A 497 -24.63 21.28 6.09
C GLY A 497 -23.39 22.17 6.26
N THR A 498 -22.27 21.79 5.64
CA THR A 498 -20.99 22.51 5.71
C THR A 498 -20.78 23.42 4.48
N HIS A 499 -19.68 24.18 4.47
CA HIS A 499 -19.26 25.07 3.37
C HIS A 499 -17.75 24.92 3.07
N LEU A 500 -17.27 23.67 3.05
CA LEU A 500 -15.88 23.27 2.91
C LEU A 500 -15.32 23.51 1.50
N ASP A 501 -16.12 23.39 0.44
CA ASP A 501 -15.70 23.76 -0.92
C ASP A 501 -15.13 25.19 -0.95
N GLN A 502 -15.84 26.12 -0.29
CA GLN A 502 -15.48 27.53 -0.25
C GLN A 502 -14.31 27.85 0.70
N GLN A 503 -13.84 26.85 1.46
CA GLN A 503 -12.80 26.97 2.48
C GLN A 503 -11.55 26.14 2.14
N ARG A 504 -11.37 25.77 0.87
CA ARG A 504 -10.19 25.03 0.40
C ARG A 504 -8.87 25.79 0.67
N PRO A 505 -7.78 25.07 0.99
CA PRO A 505 -7.72 23.61 1.13
C PRO A 505 -8.26 23.16 2.50
N VAL A 506 -8.80 21.94 2.57
CA VAL A 506 -9.36 21.37 3.81
C VAL A 506 -8.47 20.23 4.34
N LEU A 507 -8.05 20.30 5.61
CA LEU A 507 -7.49 19.13 6.30
C LEU A 507 -8.63 18.35 6.95
N CYS A 508 -8.93 17.13 6.50
CA CYS A 508 -10.03 16.33 7.03
C CYS A 508 -9.90 16.12 8.55
N ALA A 509 -8.65 15.94 9.00
CA ALA A 509 -8.31 15.75 10.40
C ALA A 509 -8.49 17.00 11.27
N SER A 510 -8.78 18.17 10.69
CA SER A 510 -9.15 19.36 11.48
C SER A 510 -10.46 19.18 12.25
N CYS A 511 -11.35 18.30 11.76
CA CYS A 511 -12.63 17.94 12.39
C CYS A 511 -12.70 16.45 12.76
N HIS A 512 -12.19 15.55 11.91
CA HIS A 512 -12.27 14.10 12.16
C HIS A 512 -10.97 13.58 12.77
N TYR A 513 -10.97 13.25 14.06
CA TYR A 513 -9.74 12.80 14.74
C TYR A 513 -9.06 11.63 14.01
N SER A 514 -7.75 11.75 13.80
CA SER A 514 -6.89 10.73 13.21
C SER A 514 -5.66 10.55 14.11
N ALA A 515 -5.51 9.37 14.70
CA ALA A 515 -4.35 9.05 15.53
C ALA A 515 -3.03 9.16 14.75
N ALA A 516 -3.03 8.92 13.44
CA ALA A 516 -1.86 9.09 12.58
C ALA A 516 -1.33 10.54 12.50
N LEU A 517 -2.17 11.54 12.82
CA LEU A 517 -1.77 12.95 12.86
C LEU A 517 -1.69 13.50 14.29
N ASP A 518 -1.98 12.69 15.30
CA ASP A 518 -1.82 13.01 16.72
C ASP A 518 -0.44 12.60 17.21
N LEU A 519 0.58 13.25 16.66
CA LEU A 519 1.99 12.94 16.95
C LEU A 519 2.37 13.14 18.43
N ALA A 520 1.55 13.87 19.19
CA ALA A 520 1.73 14.06 20.63
C ALA A 520 0.93 13.07 21.49
N GLY A 521 0.11 12.21 20.89
CA GLY A 521 -0.73 11.24 21.60
C GLY A 521 -1.75 11.88 22.55
N THR A 522 -2.20 13.10 22.25
CA THR A 522 -3.06 13.89 23.14
C THR A 522 -4.55 13.54 23.03
N GLY A 523 -4.91 12.74 22.04
CA GLY A 523 -6.29 12.40 21.72
C GLY A 523 -7.04 13.51 20.98
N PRO A 524 -8.36 13.34 20.77
CA PRO A 524 -9.19 14.32 20.06
C PRO A 524 -9.28 15.64 20.81
N ASN A 525 -9.01 16.74 20.09
CA ASN A 525 -9.20 18.09 20.60
C ASN A 525 -10.69 18.46 20.67
N ALA A 526 -11.01 19.62 21.27
CA ALA A 526 -12.39 20.05 21.50
C ALA A 526 -13.26 20.17 20.23
N LYS A 527 -12.67 20.42 19.04
CA LYS A 527 -13.41 20.47 17.77
C LYS A 527 -13.72 19.07 17.22
N GLN A 528 -12.90 18.09 17.56
CA GLN A 528 -13.02 16.71 17.10
C GLN A 528 -13.90 15.87 18.03
N GLN A 529 -14.06 16.29 19.30
CA GLN A 529 -14.91 15.61 20.26
C GLN A 529 -16.37 15.59 19.81
N GLY A 530 -16.99 14.40 19.84
CA GLY A 530 -18.37 14.19 19.40
C GLY A 530 -18.55 14.03 17.89
N LEU A 531 -17.48 14.19 17.09
CA LEU A 531 -17.48 13.85 15.66
C LEU A 531 -16.91 12.44 15.45
N PRO A 532 -17.31 11.75 14.36
CA PRO A 532 -16.71 10.47 14.02
C PRO A 532 -15.21 10.65 13.76
N THR A 533 -14.43 9.64 14.14
CA THR A 533 -13.00 9.57 13.77
C THR A 533 -12.84 9.55 12.25
N MET A 534 -11.66 9.87 11.75
CA MET A 534 -11.38 9.82 10.31
C MET A 534 -11.64 8.41 9.72
N SER A 535 -11.32 7.36 10.46
CA SER A 535 -11.60 5.98 10.04
C SER A 535 -13.10 5.69 9.95
N GLU A 536 -13.88 6.21 10.90
CA GLU A 536 -15.34 6.04 10.88
C GLU A 536 -15.98 6.84 9.74
N ALA A 537 -15.58 8.12 9.60
CA ALA A 537 -16.08 9.01 8.56
C ALA A 537 -15.80 8.49 7.13
N MET A 538 -14.68 7.77 6.95
CA MET A 538 -14.35 7.13 5.67
C MET A 538 -14.90 5.71 5.59
N HIS A 539 -14.38 4.77 6.40
CA HIS A 539 -14.66 3.35 6.18
C HIS A 539 -16.09 2.97 6.52
N ARG A 540 -16.63 3.43 7.66
CA ARG A 540 -18.00 3.09 8.05
C ARG A 540 -19.00 3.69 7.07
N TYR A 541 -18.84 4.96 6.71
CA TYR A 541 -19.71 5.61 5.73
C TYR A 541 -19.74 4.84 4.41
N HIS A 542 -18.58 4.54 3.82
CA HIS A 542 -18.49 3.81 2.56
C HIS A 542 -19.00 2.37 2.66
N GLY A 543 -18.71 1.66 3.75
CA GLY A 543 -19.18 0.30 3.98
C GLY A 543 -20.70 0.18 4.20
N GLU A 544 -21.39 1.29 4.52
CA GLU A 544 -22.85 1.35 4.64
C GLU A 544 -23.54 1.75 3.33
N GLN A 545 -22.79 2.14 2.30
CA GLN A 545 -23.38 2.52 1.02
C GLN A 545 -23.84 1.30 0.21
N THR A 546 -24.98 1.45 -0.46
CA THR A 546 -25.50 0.52 -1.45
C THR A 546 -25.61 1.21 -2.80
N ASP A 547 -25.35 0.46 -3.87
CA ASP A 547 -25.62 0.88 -5.24
C ASP A 547 -27.15 0.99 -5.45
N PRO A 548 -27.68 2.18 -5.78
CA PRO A 548 -29.12 2.36 -6.02
C PRO A 548 -29.68 1.53 -7.18
N ALA A 549 -28.86 1.21 -8.19
CA ALA A 549 -29.30 0.47 -9.36
C ALA A 549 -29.49 -1.02 -9.06
N THR A 550 -28.64 -1.60 -8.22
CA THR A 550 -28.63 -3.04 -7.91
C THR A 550 -29.15 -3.38 -6.52
N GLY A 551 -29.16 -2.42 -5.60
CA GLY A 551 -29.45 -2.62 -4.18
C GLY A 551 -28.35 -3.35 -3.40
N LEU A 552 -27.20 -3.62 -4.03
CA LEU A 552 -26.08 -4.34 -3.41
C LEU A 552 -25.13 -3.38 -2.70
N PRO A 553 -24.36 -3.84 -1.69
CA PRO A 553 -23.32 -3.01 -1.08
C PRO A 553 -22.30 -2.53 -2.12
N VAL A 554 -21.90 -1.26 -2.05
CA VAL A 554 -20.84 -0.71 -2.92
C VAL A 554 -19.52 -1.44 -2.69
N PHE A 555 -19.25 -1.82 -1.44
CA PHE A 555 -18.08 -2.59 -1.04
C PHE A 555 -18.50 -3.94 -0.41
N PRO A 556 -18.67 -5.01 -1.20
CA PRO A 556 -19.04 -6.31 -0.69
C PRO A 556 -17.95 -6.93 0.19
N LYS A 557 -18.34 -7.61 1.29
CA LYS A 557 -17.41 -8.24 2.25
C LYS A 557 -16.42 -9.24 1.62
N ASN A 558 -16.82 -9.93 0.56
CA ASN A 558 -16.04 -10.99 -0.09
C ASN A 558 -15.46 -10.58 -1.45
N ALA A 559 -15.50 -9.28 -1.79
CA ALA A 559 -14.91 -8.77 -3.02
C ALA A 559 -13.38 -8.71 -2.92
N SER A 560 -12.69 -8.59 -4.05
CA SER A 560 -11.22 -8.55 -4.07
C SER A 560 -10.68 -7.25 -3.45
N MET A 561 -9.37 -7.17 -3.19
CA MET A 561 -8.75 -5.92 -2.70
C MET A 561 -8.90 -4.79 -3.73
N GLU A 562 -8.78 -5.11 -5.02
CA GLU A 562 -8.97 -4.19 -6.14
C GLU A 562 -10.37 -3.60 -6.15
N GLU A 563 -11.39 -4.38 -5.81
CA GLU A 563 -12.80 -3.93 -5.74
C GLU A 563 -13.13 -3.23 -4.41
N THR A 564 -12.24 -3.24 -3.43
CA THR A 564 -12.49 -2.71 -2.07
C THR A 564 -11.40 -1.78 -1.57
N CYS A 565 -10.44 -2.28 -0.81
CA CYS A 565 -9.44 -1.50 -0.10
C CYS A 565 -8.60 -0.63 -1.05
N TYR A 566 -8.26 -1.15 -2.23
CA TYR A 566 -7.43 -0.45 -3.22
C TYR A 566 -8.16 0.61 -4.04
N GLN A 567 -9.47 0.80 -3.82
CA GLN A 567 -10.18 1.97 -4.35
C GLN A 567 -9.76 3.27 -3.64
N CYS A 568 -9.16 3.17 -2.44
CA CYS A 568 -8.71 4.34 -1.67
C CYS A 568 -7.27 4.22 -1.17
N HIS A 569 -6.80 3.00 -0.91
CA HIS A 569 -5.43 2.75 -0.46
C HIS A 569 -4.51 2.38 -1.63
N PRO A 570 -3.21 2.71 -1.56
CA PRO A 570 -2.25 2.36 -2.60
C PRO A 570 -2.15 0.84 -2.80
N GLY A 571 -2.40 0.33 -4.01
CA GLY A 571 -2.47 -1.12 -4.16
C GLY A 571 -2.70 -1.70 -5.54
N ASN A 572 -3.53 -1.06 -6.37
CA ASN A 572 -3.75 -1.49 -7.76
C ASN A 572 -2.44 -1.43 -8.56
N GLN A 573 -1.58 -0.46 -8.26
CA GLN A 573 -0.26 -0.29 -8.85
C GLN A 573 0.87 -0.48 -7.84
N THR A 574 0.78 0.21 -6.69
CA THR A 574 1.88 0.31 -5.71
C THR A 574 1.82 -0.69 -4.57
N GLN A 575 0.90 -1.66 -4.62
CA GLN A 575 0.86 -2.85 -3.75
C GLN A 575 1.34 -2.60 -2.31
N CYS A 576 0.54 -1.90 -1.50
CA CYS A 576 0.90 -1.65 -0.09
C CYS A 576 1.25 -2.96 0.64
N LEU A 577 0.46 -4.02 0.43
CA LEU A 577 0.75 -5.38 0.88
C LEU A 577 1.55 -6.15 -0.19
N ARG A 578 2.85 -6.37 0.05
CA ARG A 578 3.77 -6.98 -0.93
C ARG A 578 4.86 -7.90 -0.36
N GLY A 579 4.92 -8.05 0.96
CA GLY A 579 5.87 -8.95 1.63
C GLY A 579 5.47 -10.43 1.56
N ALA A 580 6.04 -11.25 2.44
CA ALA A 580 5.81 -12.69 2.51
C ALA A 580 4.33 -13.06 2.66
N MET A 581 3.56 -12.23 3.38
CA MET A 581 2.11 -12.41 3.52
C MET A 581 1.37 -12.14 2.20
N GLY A 582 1.69 -11.06 1.50
CA GLY A 582 1.12 -10.75 0.19
C GLY A 582 1.46 -11.84 -0.84
N GLY A 583 2.73 -12.28 -0.88
CA GLY A 583 3.17 -13.40 -1.72
C GLY A 583 2.52 -14.74 -1.39
N ALA A 584 2.02 -14.92 -0.15
CA ALA A 584 1.24 -16.08 0.27
C ALA A 584 -0.27 -15.94 -0.02
N GLY A 585 -0.70 -14.86 -0.67
CA GLY A 585 -2.09 -14.59 -1.02
C GLY A 585 -2.96 -14.19 0.17
N ILE A 586 -2.37 -13.65 1.25
CA ILE A 586 -3.13 -12.97 2.32
C ILE A 586 -3.66 -11.64 1.75
N GLN A 587 -4.88 -11.28 2.13
CA GLN A 587 -5.54 -10.05 1.74
C GLN A 587 -5.73 -9.12 2.94
N CYS A 588 -6.00 -7.83 2.70
CA CYS A 588 -6.28 -6.87 3.77
C CYS A 588 -7.41 -7.35 4.70
N GLN A 589 -8.46 -7.93 4.12
CA GLN A 589 -9.65 -8.40 4.83
C GLN A 589 -9.38 -9.64 5.69
N ASP A 590 -8.35 -10.44 5.37
CA ASP A 590 -7.94 -11.59 6.20
C ASP A 590 -7.38 -11.11 7.56
N CYS A 591 -6.85 -9.89 7.62
CA CYS A 591 -6.29 -9.29 8.83
C CYS A 591 -7.24 -8.30 9.50
N HIS A 592 -7.77 -7.34 8.73
CA HIS A 592 -8.49 -6.18 9.23
C HIS A 592 -10.02 -6.31 9.23
N GLY A 593 -10.56 -7.27 8.47
CA GLY A 593 -12.00 -7.37 8.20
C GLY A 593 -12.45 -6.49 7.03
N ASP A 594 -13.76 -6.30 6.91
CA ASP A 594 -14.37 -5.44 5.90
C ASP A 594 -14.36 -3.95 6.30
N MET A 595 -14.87 -3.08 5.42
CA MET A 595 -14.95 -1.64 5.66
C MET A 595 -15.70 -1.29 6.96
N LEU A 596 -16.69 -2.09 7.36
CA LEU A 596 -17.45 -1.85 8.59
C LEU A 596 -16.65 -2.23 9.84
N ALA A 597 -15.85 -3.30 9.77
CA ALA A 597 -14.93 -3.68 10.82
C ALA A 597 -13.83 -2.62 11.04
N VAL A 598 -13.22 -2.12 9.96
CA VAL A 598 -12.21 -1.06 10.00
C VAL A 598 -12.80 0.28 10.44
N GLY A 599 -14.03 0.56 10.03
CA GLY A 599 -14.81 1.73 10.46
C GLY A 599 -15.33 1.68 11.89
N GLY A 600 -15.08 0.60 12.64
CA GLY A 600 -15.45 0.49 14.05
C GLY A 600 -16.96 0.37 14.30
N LYS A 601 -17.72 -0.13 13.31
CA LYS A 601 -19.19 -0.28 13.41
C LYS A 601 -19.63 -1.24 14.51
N TYR A 602 -18.85 -2.30 14.73
CA TYR A 602 -19.16 -3.35 15.69
C TYR A 602 -18.17 -3.30 16.86
N PRO A 603 -18.62 -3.55 18.10
CA PRO A 603 -17.74 -3.59 19.25
C PRO A 603 -16.77 -4.77 19.16
N LEU A 604 -15.52 -4.55 19.59
CA LEU A 604 -14.51 -5.60 19.67
C LEU A 604 -14.92 -6.66 20.72
N LYS A 605 -14.64 -7.92 20.43
CA LYS A 605 -14.74 -9.03 21.38
C LYS A 605 -13.61 -8.99 22.40
N THR A 606 -13.76 -9.73 23.50
CA THR A 606 -12.71 -9.88 24.52
C THR A 606 -11.38 -10.35 23.92
N GLY A 607 -10.30 -9.69 24.32
CA GLY A 607 -8.96 -9.84 23.79
C GLY A 607 -8.72 -9.15 22.43
N GLY A 608 -9.71 -8.43 21.90
CA GLY A 608 -9.66 -7.80 20.58
C GLY A 608 -8.91 -6.47 20.58
N SER A 609 -9.00 -5.68 21.65
CA SER A 609 -8.22 -4.45 21.78
C SER A 609 -6.75 -4.75 22.07
N LEU A 610 -5.86 -3.85 21.66
CA LEU A 610 -4.41 -4.04 21.80
C LEU A 610 -3.99 -4.27 23.27
N ASP A 611 -4.57 -3.46 24.15
CA ASP A 611 -4.30 -3.36 25.59
C ASP A 611 -5.33 -4.08 26.47
N GLY A 612 -6.36 -4.70 25.90
CA GLY A 612 -7.50 -5.28 26.60
C GLY A 612 -8.44 -4.28 27.31
N THR A 613 -8.17 -2.97 27.27
CA THR A 613 -8.98 -1.96 27.98
C THR A 613 -10.15 -1.40 27.17
N ASN A 614 -10.19 -1.72 25.87
CA ASN A 614 -11.17 -1.22 24.92
C ASN A 614 -12.05 -2.34 24.32
N ASP A 615 -12.00 -3.55 24.89
CA ASP A 615 -12.93 -4.62 24.54
C ASP A 615 -14.39 -4.20 24.84
N GLY A 616 -15.33 -4.67 24.01
CA GLY A 616 -16.73 -4.29 24.07
C GLY A 616 -17.04 -2.90 23.50
N LYS A 617 -16.05 -2.18 22.99
CA LYS A 617 -16.19 -0.85 22.36
C LYS A 617 -15.73 -0.87 20.90
N SER A 618 -16.01 0.21 20.18
CA SER A 618 -15.54 0.40 18.80
C SER A 618 -14.02 0.37 18.71
N ARG A 619 -13.51 -0.20 17.62
CA ARG A 619 -12.09 -0.26 17.28
C ARG A 619 -11.47 1.15 17.32
N ARG A 620 -10.34 1.31 18.01
CA ARG A 620 -9.51 2.52 17.94
C ARG A 620 -8.61 2.45 16.70
N PRO A 621 -8.78 3.33 15.70
CA PRO A 621 -7.94 3.32 14.50
C PRO A 621 -6.47 3.50 14.85
N TRP A 622 -5.57 2.82 14.13
CA TRP A 622 -4.11 2.83 14.34
C TRP A 622 -3.60 2.29 15.68
N ILE A 623 -4.50 1.88 16.59
CA ILE A 623 -4.16 1.31 17.90
C ILE A 623 -4.59 -0.15 17.95
N ASP A 624 -5.89 -0.42 17.73
CA ASP A 624 -6.44 -1.77 17.75
C ASP A 624 -6.24 -2.44 16.36
N LEU A 625 -5.03 -2.95 16.12
CA LEU A 625 -4.60 -3.55 14.87
C LEU A 625 -4.38 -5.06 14.96
N PRO A 626 -4.32 -5.77 13.82
CA PRO A 626 -3.90 -7.17 13.77
C PRO A 626 -2.51 -7.36 14.35
N ARG A 627 -2.29 -8.54 14.92
CA ARG A 627 -1.09 -8.92 15.67
C ARG A 627 -0.44 -10.15 15.06
N CYS A 628 0.85 -10.38 15.26
CA CYS A 628 1.55 -11.57 14.78
C CYS A 628 0.89 -12.82 15.36
N GLN A 629 0.61 -12.79 16.67
CA GLN A 629 -0.09 -13.85 17.39
C GLN A 629 -1.53 -14.10 16.93
N SER A 630 -2.12 -13.21 16.13
CA SER A 630 -3.47 -13.43 15.61
C SER A 630 -3.53 -14.61 14.63
N CYS A 631 -2.40 -14.91 13.98
CA CYS A 631 -2.24 -16.01 13.03
C CYS A 631 -1.15 -16.99 13.47
N HIS A 632 -0.06 -16.50 14.06
CA HIS A 632 1.05 -17.28 14.58
C HIS A 632 0.81 -17.62 16.05
N THR A 633 -0.15 -18.51 16.28
CA THR A 633 -0.75 -18.74 17.60
C THR A 633 0.04 -19.67 18.53
N GLY A 634 1.28 -20.01 18.15
CA GLY A 634 2.15 -20.88 18.93
C GLY A 634 3.12 -21.69 18.06
N ASP A 635 3.61 -22.79 18.61
CA ASP A 635 4.61 -23.66 17.99
C ASP A 635 4.02 -24.98 17.47
N ALA A 636 4.87 -25.96 17.14
CA ALA A 636 4.42 -27.25 16.60
C ALA A 636 3.68 -28.15 17.60
N LEU A 637 3.73 -27.83 18.90
CA LEU A 637 3.16 -28.64 19.99
C LEU A 637 1.96 -27.95 20.65
N ASP A 638 1.96 -26.62 20.71
CA ASP A 638 0.89 -25.82 21.30
C ASP A 638 0.56 -24.63 20.40
N HIS A 639 -0.54 -24.74 19.65
CA HIS A 639 -1.07 -23.71 18.76
C HIS A 639 -2.59 -23.80 18.64
N GLN A 640 -3.24 -22.73 18.16
CA GLN A 640 -4.67 -22.72 17.88
C GLN A 640 -4.97 -23.28 16.48
N GLY A 641 -6.10 -23.96 16.33
CA GLY A 641 -6.57 -24.49 15.05
C GLY A 641 -5.77 -25.69 14.51
N ASN A 642 -6.07 -26.11 13.28
CA ASN A 642 -5.48 -27.31 12.67
C ASN A 642 -4.16 -27.06 11.93
N GLY A 643 -3.73 -25.81 11.79
CA GLY A 643 -2.50 -25.43 11.11
C GLY A 643 -1.61 -24.59 12.03
N LEU A 644 -0.29 -24.66 11.82
CA LEU A 644 0.70 -23.87 12.57
C LEU A 644 0.52 -22.36 12.38
N ARG A 645 -0.09 -21.96 11.26
CA ARG A 645 -0.39 -20.58 10.92
C ARG A 645 -1.83 -20.51 10.43
N LEU A 646 -2.62 -19.62 11.02
CA LEU A 646 -3.97 -19.35 10.54
C LEU A 646 -3.91 -18.38 9.34
N ARG A 647 -4.88 -18.49 8.44
CA ARG A 647 -4.99 -17.57 7.28
C ARG A 647 -5.68 -16.25 7.64
N VAL A 648 -6.66 -16.30 8.54
CA VAL A 648 -7.46 -15.14 8.96
C VAL A 648 -7.08 -14.81 10.40
N ALA A 649 -6.90 -13.53 10.73
CA ALA A 649 -6.43 -13.03 12.03
C ALA A 649 -7.51 -12.99 13.13
N TYR A 650 -8.77 -13.17 12.76
CA TYR A 650 -9.94 -13.11 13.63
C TYR A 650 -10.91 -14.27 13.32
N ASP A 651 -11.88 -14.53 14.21
CA ASP A 651 -12.97 -15.48 13.94
C ASP A 651 -13.83 -14.97 12.77
N PRO A 652 -13.96 -15.70 11.64
CA PRO A 652 -14.73 -15.21 10.48
C PRO A 652 -16.21 -14.87 10.76
N ASN A 653 -16.77 -15.39 11.86
CA ASN A 653 -18.12 -15.05 12.33
C ASN A 653 -18.17 -13.78 13.18
N ASP A 654 -17.03 -13.17 13.50
CA ASP A 654 -16.93 -11.89 14.17
C ASP A 654 -16.99 -10.74 13.15
N PRO A 655 -18.08 -9.97 13.10
CA PRO A 655 -18.17 -8.84 12.17
C PRO A 655 -17.26 -7.68 12.56
N SER A 656 -16.76 -7.62 13.80
CA SER A 656 -15.79 -6.60 14.23
C SER A 656 -14.36 -6.91 13.80
N ALA A 657 -14.12 -8.13 13.31
CA ALA A 657 -12.79 -8.67 13.03
C ALA A 657 -11.81 -8.47 14.20
N SER A 658 -12.22 -8.86 15.41
CA SER A 658 -11.38 -8.74 16.60
C SER A 658 -10.14 -9.61 16.47
N PRO A 659 -8.92 -9.03 16.48
CA PRO A 659 -7.68 -9.80 16.40
C PRO A 659 -7.62 -10.87 17.49
N ARG A 660 -7.24 -12.10 17.14
CA ARG A 660 -7.07 -13.17 18.13
C ARG A 660 -5.95 -12.84 19.12
N LEU A 661 -6.08 -13.40 20.32
CA LEU A 661 -5.05 -13.41 21.34
C LEU A 661 -4.59 -14.86 21.54
N ALA A 662 -3.31 -15.14 21.29
CA ALA A 662 -2.79 -16.50 21.44
C ALA A 662 -2.54 -16.84 22.92
N SER A 663 -2.69 -18.11 23.29
CA SER A 663 -2.25 -18.61 24.61
C SER A 663 -0.72 -18.79 24.61
N ASN A 664 -0.18 -19.40 23.57
CA ASN A 664 1.25 -19.54 23.35
C ASN A 664 1.81 -18.28 22.67
N LYS A 665 2.64 -17.52 23.39
CA LYS A 665 3.18 -16.22 22.96
C LYS A 665 4.50 -16.32 22.20
N ARG A 666 4.97 -17.51 21.83
CA ARG A 666 6.31 -17.70 21.22
C ARG A 666 6.60 -16.76 20.04
N PHE A 667 5.61 -16.55 19.17
CA PHE A 667 5.69 -15.68 17.99
C PHE A 667 4.83 -14.42 18.13
N ALA A 668 4.42 -14.09 19.36
CA ALA A 668 3.73 -12.85 19.63
C ALA A 668 4.74 -11.70 19.68
N GLU A 669 4.27 -10.54 19.23
CA GLU A 669 4.83 -9.26 19.64
C GLU A 669 4.69 -9.04 21.17
N GLU A 670 5.32 -7.99 21.70
CA GLU A 670 5.25 -7.69 23.14
C GLU A 670 3.81 -7.37 23.58
N ALA A 671 3.51 -7.69 24.84
CA ALA A 671 2.16 -7.51 25.37
C ALA A 671 1.74 -6.03 25.36
N GLY A 672 0.60 -5.74 24.72
CA GLY A 672 0.09 -4.36 24.61
C GLY A 672 0.79 -3.50 23.57
N THR A 673 1.68 -4.08 22.76
CA THR A 673 2.52 -3.37 21.79
C THR A 673 2.24 -3.85 20.38
N LEU A 674 2.37 -2.98 19.39
CA LEU A 674 2.27 -3.35 17.98
C LEU A 674 3.60 -3.90 17.48
N TYR A 675 3.56 -4.71 16.42
CA TYR A 675 4.77 -5.25 15.78
C TYR A 675 5.83 -4.18 15.44
N ARG A 676 5.41 -3.02 14.93
CA ARG A 676 6.31 -1.91 14.57
C ARG A 676 7.00 -1.26 15.78
N ASP A 677 6.41 -1.44 16.96
CA ASP A 677 6.87 -0.86 18.23
C ASP A 677 7.45 -1.94 19.16
N SER A 678 7.57 -3.19 18.70
CA SER A 678 8.00 -4.33 19.52
C SER A 678 9.44 -4.76 19.24
N HIS A 679 10.05 -5.34 20.27
CA HIS A 679 11.39 -5.89 20.25
C HIS A 679 11.39 -7.38 20.59
N GLY A 680 12.49 -8.04 20.24
CA GLY A 680 12.71 -9.45 20.51
C GLY A 680 14.15 -9.75 20.87
N HIS A 681 14.70 -10.80 20.25
CA HIS A 681 16.04 -11.35 20.50
C HIS A 681 17.12 -10.28 20.70
N GLY A 682 17.56 -10.08 21.94
CA GLY A 682 18.61 -9.13 22.30
C GLY A 682 18.22 -7.64 22.20
N GLY A 683 16.93 -7.31 22.24
CA GLY A 683 16.41 -5.95 22.12
C GLY A 683 16.27 -5.46 20.67
N LEU A 684 16.48 -6.34 19.68
CA LEU A 684 16.28 -5.98 18.27
C LEU A 684 14.80 -5.78 17.99
N ALA A 685 14.46 -4.67 17.34
CA ALA A 685 13.13 -4.39 16.82
C ALA A 685 12.70 -5.52 15.88
N CYS A 686 11.42 -5.90 15.93
CA CYS A 686 10.89 -6.93 15.03
C CYS A 686 11.14 -6.55 13.56
N GLU A 687 10.96 -5.27 13.20
CA GLU A 687 11.17 -4.76 11.85
C GLU A 687 12.63 -4.80 11.38
N ALA A 688 13.60 -4.71 12.29
CA ALA A 688 15.02 -4.86 11.95
C ALA A 688 15.34 -6.29 11.46
N CYS A 689 14.62 -7.30 11.97
CA CYS A 689 14.82 -8.70 11.63
C CYS A 689 13.91 -9.18 10.49
N HIS A 690 12.66 -8.71 10.47
CA HIS A 690 11.60 -9.21 9.60
C HIS A 690 11.23 -8.26 8.45
N GLY A 691 11.64 -6.99 8.48
CA GLY A 691 11.21 -5.95 7.54
C GLY A 691 9.96 -5.20 8.03
N SER A 692 9.55 -4.15 7.31
CA SER A 692 8.42 -3.30 7.71
C SER A 692 7.08 -4.02 7.74
N THR A 693 6.12 -3.50 8.52
CA THR A 693 4.71 -3.91 8.41
C THR A 693 4.23 -3.90 6.95
N HIS A 694 3.34 -4.82 6.57
CA HIS A 694 2.86 -5.02 5.18
C HIS A 694 3.92 -5.45 4.12
N ALA A 695 5.21 -5.33 4.44
CA ALA A 695 6.33 -5.63 3.55
C ALA A 695 7.37 -6.57 4.19
N ILE A 696 6.96 -7.39 5.17
CA ILE A 696 7.85 -8.36 5.82
C ILE A 696 8.52 -9.27 4.78
N TRP A 697 9.79 -9.59 4.99
CA TRP A 697 10.58 -10.30 3.99
C TRP A 697 10.26 -11.81 3.90
N PRO A 698 10.45 -12.42 2.72
CA PRO A 698 10.85 -11.79 1.47
C PRO A 698 9.67 -11.18 0.72
N ASN A 699 9.93 -10.14 -0.07
CA ASN A 699 9.08 -9.79 -1.20
C ASN A 699 9.28 -10.85 -2.30
N ALA A 700 8.18 -11.35 -2.87
CA ALA A 700 8.22 -12.41 -3.89
C ALA A 700 8.90 -11.98 -5.20
N ASN A 701 8.92 -10.68 -5.50
CA ASN A 701 9.75 -10.13 -6.56
C ASN A 701 11.22 -10.06 -6.07
N PRO A 702 12.15 -10.85 -6.65
CA PRO A 702 13.54 -10.87 -6.20
C PRO A 702 14.26 -9.53 -6.36
N ASP A 703 13.82 -8.70 -7.32
CA ASP A 703 14.41 -7.41 -7.63
C ASP A 703 13.78 -6.26 -6.84
N ALA A 704 12.83 -6.54 -5.93
CA ALA A 704 12.19 -5.52 -5.13
C ALA A 704 13.16 -4.84 -4.15
N ASN A 705 13.05 -3.52 -4.04
CA ASN A 705 13.82 -2.71 -3.10
C ASN A 705 13.64 -3.15 -1.63
N ASP A 706 12.48 -3.74 -1.28
CA ASP A 706 12.25 -4.32 0.05
C ASP A 706 13.31 -5.37 0.41
N ASN A 707 13.78 -6.18 -0.55
CA ASN A 707 14.71 -7.29 -0.28
C ASN A 707 16.17 -6.82 -0.08
N VAL A 708 16.49 -5.56 -0.39
CA VAL A 708 17.88 -5.06 -0.44
C VAL A 708 18.57 -5.17 0.93
N ALA A 709 17.92 -4.74 2.01
CA ALA A 709 18.51 -4.78 3.35
C ALA A 709 18.87 -6.21 3.78
N ALA A 710 17.95 -7.17 3.59
CA ALA A 710 18.20 -8.57 3.90
C ALA A 710 19.37 -9.14 3.08
N ILE A 711 19.40 -8.86 1.77
CA ILE A 711 20.47 -9.31 0.88
C ILE A 711 21.83 -8.73 1.31
N GLU A 712 21.89 -7.47 1.71
CA GLU A 712 23.13 -6.85 2.19
C GLU A 712 23.65 -7.47 3.50
N HIS A 713 22.75 -7.92 4.37
CA HIS A 713 23.13 -8.48 5.67
C HIS A 713 23.53 -9.97 5.59
N GLN A 714 22.74 -10.81 4.91
CA GLN A 714 22.93 -12.27 4.88
C GLN A 714 23.23 -12.85 3.50
N GLY A 715 23.23 -12.03 2.44
CA GLY A 715 23.47 -12.50 1.07
C GLY A 715 22.26 -13.14 0.38
N HIS A 716 21.09 -13.14 1.02
CA HIS A 716 19.82 -13.59 0.45
C HIS A 716 18.63 -12.82 1.02
N ALA A 717 17.51 -12.83 0.30
CA ALA A 717 16.25 -12.25 0.78
C ALA A 717 15.63 -13.12 1.89
N GLY A 718 14.78 -12.51 2.72
CA GLY A 718 14.05 -13.17 3.81
C GLY A 718 14.35 -12.57 5.17
N THR A 719 13.61 -13.02 6.20
CA THR A 719 13.92 -12.71 7.60
C THR A 719 15.38 -13.04 7.91
N LEU A 720 16.01 -12.23 8.74
CA LEU A 720 17.40 -12.44 9.14
C LEU A 720 17.54 -13.71 9.98
N VAL A 721 18.33 -14.66 9.49
CA VAL A 721 18.56 -15.96 10.15
C VAL A 721 20.04 -16.29 10.30
N GLU A 722 20.93 -15.60 9.58
CA GLU A 722 22.37 -15.79 9.69
C GLU A 722 22.91 -15.17 10.98
N CYS A 723 23.13 -16.00 12.00
CA CYS A 723 23.54 -15.55 13.33
C CYS A 723 24.84 -14.74 13.32
N THR A 724 25.75 -14.99 12.37
CA THR A 724 27.03 -14.28 12.24
C THR A 724 26.89 -12.83 11.78
N ILE A 725 25.68 -12.37 11.47
CA ILE A 725 25.43 -10.94 11.25
C ILE A 725 25.73 -10.16 12.53
N CYS A 726 25.23 -10.64 13.67
CA CYS A 726 25.36 -9.97 14.97
C CYS A 726 26.34 -10.67 15.92
N HIS A 727 26.49 -11.98 15.80
CA HIS A 727 27.35 -12.77 16.68
C HIS A 727 28.73 -13.00 16.09
N THR A 728 29.74 -13.05 16.95
CA THR A 728 31.09 -13.46 16.54
C THR A 728 31.05 -14.88 15.97
N PRO A 729 31.66 -15.16 14.80
CA PRO A 729 31.67 -16.50 14.22
C PRO A 729 32.20 -17.57 15.18
N GLY A 730 31.45 -18.67 15.32
CA GLY A 730 31.80 -19.78 16.21
C GLY A 730 31.59 -19.52 17.71
N SER A 731 31.03 -18.36 18.09
CA SER A 731 30.78 -18.03 19.50
C SER A 731 29.49 -18.64 20.06
N LEU A 732 28.62 -19.15 19.21
CA LEU A 732 27.33 -19.72 19.61
C LEU A 732 27.43 -21.24 19.81
N GLY A 733 26.85 -21.71 20.91
CA GLY A 733 26.57 -23.14 21.13
C GLY A 733 25.31 -23.59 20.40
N LEU A 734 25.14 -24.91 20.24
CA LEU A 734 23.90 -25.50 19.73
C LEU A 734 22.86 -25.53 20.87
N THR A 735 22.01 -24.51 20.92
CA THR A 735 20.97 -24.33 21.95
C THR A 735 19.65 -23.93 21.30
N LEU A 736 18.57 -23.85 22.10
CA LEU A 736 17.29 -23.27 21.71
C LEU A 736 17.13 -21.84 22.23
N ASP A 737 18.23 -21.16 22.59
CA ASP A 737 18.20 -19.81 23.16
C ASP A 737 18.22 -18.72 22.06
N GLY A 738 17.96 -19.10 20.80
CA GLY A 738 17.87 -18.19 19.67
C GLY A 738 16.54 -17.44 19.58
N PRO A 739 16.32 -16.67 18.51
CA PRO A 739 15.06 -15.96 18.27
C PRO A 739 13.85 -16.90 18.37
N HIS A 740 12.83 -16.50 19.15
CA HIS A 740 11.63 -17.31 19.41
C HIS A 740 11.90 -18.70 20.02
N GLY A 741 13.05 -18.89 20.66
CA GLY A 741 13.43 -20.17 21.25
C GLY A 741 13.75 -21.24 20.19
N MET A 742 14.32 -20.83 19.06
CA MET A 742 14.66 -21.68 17.90
C MET A 742 16.15 -21.75 17.62
#